data_AF-A0A250XF24-F1
#
_entry.id   AF-A0A250XF24-F1
#
_cell.length_a   1.000
_cell.length_b   1.000
_cell.length_c   1.000
_cell.angle_alpha   90.00
_cell.angle_beta   90.00
_cell.angle_gamma   90.00
#
_symmetry.space_group_name_H-M   'P 1'
#
loop_
_entity.id
_entity.type
_entity.pdbx_description
1 polymer ?
#
loop_
_entity_poly.entity_id
_entity_poly.type
_entity_poly.pdbx_seq_one_letter_code
_entity_poly.pdbx_strand_id
1 'polypeptide(L)'
;MSKSPVIADSFLTWNESLPKEEKELPSVGKTDEELKAFTVDERISDVERTVLYLNGGQIIQQRQAISNLPSVIKGRGKAAWDSVSPALKAALNRLDAEAQIDAAGAFSTLCKERLMAPIELQTALLSFICRNISKEKSEEETEAWLRTLFELVPFLDKESLKSEVVSLALSKADVEESVMSRCICARILGPVAAQLPREEVEKTFFSKAMTMCQDVDFHVRIAMCEQLQSIGISMGSDVISGVILSELLELLKDEDMKVRAAAFKALTLLLEKVHPEARRSKVLPVLRDHMHPFDLDSDMQTCIASLFGTMLMAVKHEMQIEDCPLFFGCYRHLAARSNEDLRVVCAQQLSLSAQAANLTAINLGASPSPSSYQLHFHDSFLSMVSDTCESVRLAVAKQVHDVMKLVPSKDVYALFLRPLVKFIGDDSLAVSAALLPNLVNILTLLTAGIADEVLKEVVMADVAKALVGLDAACTSKNIWRPQKLLAECFPAVVKLFSQEQIAESFLPMAFRFLSSAAAGVRPPAAEGMAVFLRCGLRERLQAEAYLKLIRDFARGRTFSLRIAFVKVAQHMIENSSSKYVKEWVFDLCLELLYDPVPNVRIQVIPLLPSLKQVVRLPEDVDFLERLNNAISNATTDNDRDVCAVARSINDTFKRMPVRMGVGSQIVGSNGALGGAATYEANDKRKEEEELVCATFPPEEGKEIKAEIMQMGVRKKVATIDSLSAARGTTKRTNSGTDGIKLPGVGQTGPASLLGKPVPLGAAPKSASSGNGVGIPLTPLGTSAMGGMYPGGMAAARGMLPPSSAPPSSRRETLSAMPASAGRAVAAVAASASSGKGILPAPSGRPGALPPLNTAPSTRPAAPAAINGKAPPAVSVNSSSTFGKSAVAPLGGSSSAYTRTGNSNMALSESRMPVASSSPRGLVKRK
;
A
#
# COMPACT_ATOMS: atom_id res chain seq x y z
N MET A 1 0.16 -18.17 -22.25
CA MET A 1 -0.70 -17.10 -22.81
C MET A 1 -2.05 -17.69 -23.19
N SER A 2 -3.08 -17.42 -22.39
CA SER A 2 -4.51 -17.52 -22.74
C SER A 2 -5.26 -16.86 -21.59
N LYS A 3 -6.20 -15.96 -21.87
CA LYS A 3 -6.92 -15.22 -20.81
C LYS A 3 -8.14 -16.00 -20.36
N SER A 4 -8.25 -16.28 -19.06
CA SER A 4 -9.48 -16.77 -18.44
C SER A 4 -10.58 -15.71 -18.52
N PRO A 5 -11.87 -16.09 -18.66
CA PRO A 5 -12.97 -15.13 -18.68
C PRO A 5 -13.21 -14.51 -17.29
N VAL A 6 -13.50 -13.22 -17.25
CA VAL A 6 -13.95 -12.52 -16.04
C VAL A 6 -15.45 -12.74 -15.87
N ILE A 7 -15.86 -13.34 -14.75
CA ILE A 7 -17.25 -13.33 -14.29
C ILE A 7 -17.42 -12.12 -13.37
N ALA A 8 -18.49 -11.36 -13.54
CA ALA A 8 -18.69 -10.09 -12.84
C ALA A 8 -19.41 -10.29 -11.48
N ASP A 9 -18.65 -10.23 -10.39
CA ASP A 9 -19.20 -10.10 -9.03
C ASP A 9 -19.68 -8.65 -8.81
N SER A 10 -20.97 -8.40 -9.07
CA SER A 10 -21.59 -7.09 -8.80
C SER A 10 -23.02 -7.20 -8.26
N PHE A 11 -23.19 -7.91 -7.14
CA PHE A 11 -24.40 -7.82 -6.31
C PHE A 11 -24.03 -7.83 -4.82
N LEU A 12 -24.72 -7.01 -4.03
CA LEU A 12 -24.59 -6.87 -2.55
C LEU A 12 -23.28 -6.24 -2.01
N THR A 13 -23.07 -4.95 -2.27
CA THR A 13 -22.23 -4.09 -1.43
C THR A 13 -23.08 -3.08 -0.64
N TRP A 14 -23.63 -3.52 0.50
CA TRP A 14 -24.15 -2.60 1.51
C TRP A 14 -22.97 -2.14 2.38
N ASN A 15 -22.76 -0.82 2.51
CA ASN A 15 -21.58 -0.26 3.17
C ASN A 15 -22.00 0.70 4.29
N GLU A 16 -21.93 0.24 5.54
CA GLU A 16 -22.39 0.98 6.73
C GLU A 16 -21.30 1.93 7.27
N SER A 17 -21.18 3.12 6.65
CA SER A 17 -20.62 4.30 7.34
C SER A 17 -20.95 5.60 6.58
N LEU A 18 -22.21 6.03 6.62
CA LEU A 18 -22.55 7.40 6.22
C LEU A 18 -21.90 8.38 7.21
N PRO A 19 -21.24 9.47 6.75
CA PRO A 19 -20.80 10.54 7.63
C PRO A 19 -21.99 11.12 8.41
N LYS A 20 -21.79 11.38 9.71
CA LYS A 20 -22.75 12.15 10.51
C LYS A 20 -22.57 13.65 10.24
N GLU A 21 -22.84 14.06 9.00
CA GLU A 21 -23.21 15.43 8.73
C GLU A 21 -24.63 15.64 9.30
N GLU A 22 -24.77 16.59 10.21
CA GLU A 22 -26.09 17.05 10.65
C GLU A 22 -26.73 17.86 9.52
N LYS A 23 -27.33 17.14 8.57
CA LYS A 23 -28.18 17.74 7.54
C LYS A 23 -29.41 18.29 8.21
N GLU A 24 -29.41 19.60 8.43
CA GLU A 24 -30.63 20.38 8.55
C GLU A 24 -31.54 20.00 7.37
N LEU A 25 -32.67 19.36 7.68
CA LEU A 25 -33.67 19.02 6.67
C LEU A 25 -34.21 20.36 6.13
N PRO A 26 -34.08 20.66 4.83
CA PRO A 26 -34.60 21.90 4.27
C PRO A 26 -36.11 21.94 4.50
N SER A 27 -36.55 22.90 5.31
CA SER A 27 -37.91 22.94 5.89
C SER A 27 -39.01 23.34 4.90
N VAL A 28 -38.65 23.46 3.62
CA VAL A 28 -39.54 23.75 2.50
C VAL A 28 -39.23 22.74 1.39
N GLY A 29 -40.23 21.96 0.98
CA GLY A 29 -40.13 21.12 -0.21
C GLY A 29 -40.09 21.98 -1.47
N LYS A 30 -39.23 21.61 -2.44
CA LYS A 30 -39.18 22.29 -3.75
C LYS A 30 -40.56 22.35 -4.38
N THR A 31 -40.92 23.52 -4.90
CA THR A 31 -42.22 23.78 -5.53
C THR A 31 -42.41 22.96 -6.82
N ASP A 32 -43.66 22.75 -7.25
CA ASP A 32 -43.94 22.08 -8.54
C ASP A 32 -43.36 22.83 -9.75
N GLU A 33 -43.17 24.14 -9.63
CA GLU A 33 -42.53 24.98 -10.66
C GLU A 33 -41.02 24.75 -10.70
N GLU A 34 -40.36 24.71 -9.55
CA GLU A 34 -38.97 24.28 -9.44
C GLU A 34 -38.78 22.84 -9.92
N LEU A 35 -39.64 21.89 -9.51
CA LEU A 35 -39.55 20.50 -9.93
C LEU A 35 -39.69 20.37 -11.46
N LYS A 36 -40.58 21.14 -12.09
CA LYS A 36 -40.67 21.22 -13.57
C LYS A 36 -39.43 21.86 -14.18
N ALA A 37 -38.87 22.92 -13.59
CA ALA A 37 -37.62 23.54 -14.05
C ALA A 37 -36.38 22.64 -13.86
N PHE A 38 -36.41 21.71 -12.90
CA PHE A 38 -35.39 20.70 -12.67
C PHE A 38 -35.59 19.42 -13.49
N THR A 39 -36.77 19.20 -14.08
CA THR A 39 -37.08 18.00 -14.86
C THR A 39 -36.49 18.12 -16.27
N VAL A 40 -35.45 17.34 -16.54
CA VAL A 40 -34.86 17.19 -17.87
C VAL A 40 -35.41 15.92 -18.52
N ASP A 41 -35.68 15.95 -19.82
CA ASP A 41 -36.09 14.76 -20.58
C ASP A 41 -35.02 13.65 -20.47
N GLU A 42 -35.42 12.49 -19.96
CA GLU A 42 -34.57 11.30 -19.80
C GLU A 42 -33.97 10.82 -21.13
N ARG A 43 -34.58 11.19 -22.27
CA ARG A 43 -34.21 10.74 -23.61
C ARG A 43 -32.96 11.42 -24.18
N ILE A 44 -32.54 12.56 -23.65
CA ILE A 44 -31.35 13.27 -24.16
C ILE A 44 -30.06 12.56 -23.73
N SER A 45 -29.02 12.59 -24.56
CA SER A 45 -27.73 12.00 -24.22
C SER A 45 -26.97 12.83 -23.17
N ASP A 46 -25.97 12.21 -22.54
CA ASP A 46 -25.15 12.89 -21.52
C ASP A 46 -24.41 14.12 -22.08
N VAL A 47 -24.07 14.12 -23.37
CA VAL A 47 -23.48 15.27 -24.07
C VAL A 47 -24.49 16.42 -24.14
N GLU A 48 -25.71 16.15 -24.58
CA GLU A 48 -26.79 17.15 -24.69
C GLU A 48 -27.20 17.67 -23.31
N ARG A 49 -27.25 16.80 -22.30
CA ARG A 49 -27.54 17.18 -20.90
C ARG A 49 -26.45 18.10 -20.33
N THR A 50 -25.18 17.81 -20.60
CA THR A 50 -24.06 18.67 -20.23
C THR A 50 -24.13 20.03 -20.92
N VAL A 51 -24.42 20.07 -22.22
CA VAL A 51 -24.61 21.33 -22.97
C VAL A 51 -25.80 22.14 -22.43
N LEU A 52 -26.93 21.48 -22.13
CA LEU A 52 -28.13 22.11 -21.56
C LEU A 52 -27.83 22.77 -20.20
N TYR A 53 -27.20 22.04 -19.29
CA TYR A 53 -26.83 22.58 -17.98
C TYR A 53 -25.85 23.75 -18.11
N LEU A 54 -24.80 23.65 -18.93
CA LEU A 54 -23.83 24.73 -19.12
C LEU A 54 -24.47 26.00 -19.69
N ASN A 55 -25.41 25.88 -20.64
CA ASN A 55 -26.02 27.02 -21.32
C ASN A 55 -27.06 27.80 -20.50
N GLY A 56 -27.63 27.22 -19.42
CA GLY A 56 -28.63 27.91 -18.60
C GLY A 56 -29.17 27.19 -17.36
N GLY A 57 -28.59 26.06 -16.96
CA GLY A 57 -28.92 25.40 -15.69
C GLY A 57 -28.45 26.20 -14.47
N GLN A 58 -28.89 25.80 -13.28
CA GLN A 58 -28.43 26.42 -12.03
C GLN A 58 -26.95 26.10 -11.77
N ILE A 59 -26.28 26.92 -10.95
CA ILE A 59 -24.85 26.82 -10.63
C ILE A 59 -24.44 25.39 -10.20
N ILE A 60 -25.28 24.71 -9.40
CA ILE A 60 -25.03 23.32 -8.97
C ILE A 60 -25.06 22.34 -10.16
N GLN A 61 -26.01 22.50 -11.09
CA GLN A 61 -26.07 21.69 -12.32
C GLN A 61 -24.89 22.00 -13.25
N GLN A 62 -24.47 23.26 -13.33
CA GLN A 62 -23.33 23.71 -14.11
C GLN A 62 -22.01 23.13 -13.56
N ARG A 63 -21.77 23.24 -12.24
CA ARG A 63 -20.62 22.59 -11.59
C ARG A 63 -20.63 21.08 -11.79
N GLN A 64 -21.76 20.40 -11.55
CA GLN A 64 -21.87 18.96 -11.76
C GLN A 64 -21.61 18.54 -13.24
N ALA A 65 -22.02 19.37 -14.21
CA ALA A 65 -21.73 19.16 -15.63
C ALA A 65 -20.24 19.32 -15.96
N ILE A 66 -19.55 20.24 -15.28
CA ILE A 66 -18.10 20.44 -15.38
C ILE A 66 -17.35 19.25 -14.75
N SER A 67 -17.65 18.89 -13.49
CA SER A 67 -16.95 17.82 -12.78
C SER A 67 -17.19 16.43 -13.40
N ASN A 68 -18.33 16.21 -14.07
CA ASN A 68 -18.64 14.97 -14.80
C ASN A 68 -18.13 14.96 -16.26
N LEU A 69 -17.50 16.03 -16.74
CA LEU A 69 -16.97 16.14 -18.11
C LEU A 69 -16.06 14.96 -18.53
N PRO A 70 -15.19 14.39 -17.68
CA PRO A 70 -14.41 13.21 -18.03
C PRO A 70 -15.28 12.01 -18.41
N SER A 71 -16.34 11.72 -17.66
CA SER A 71 -17.29 10.63 -17.96
C SER A 71 -17.94 10.79 -19.33
N VAL A 72 -18.35 12.03 -19.66
CA VAL A 72 -19.02 12.39 -20.92
C VAL A 72 -18.08 12.21 -22.11
N ILE A 73 -16.81 12.61 -21.97
CA ILE A 73 -15.80 12.48 -23.02
C ILE A 73 -15.34 11.02 -23.17
N LYS A 74 -15.21 10.27 -22.07
CA LYS A 74 -14.79 8.85 -22.07
C LYS A 74 -15.64 7.94 -22.96
N GLY A 75 -16.91 8.30 -23.22
CA GLY A 75 -17.80 7.56 -24.12
C GLY A 75 -17.73 7.93 -25.61
N ARG A 76 -17.23 9.11 -25.99
CA ARG A 76 -17.26 9.62 -27.40
C ARG A 76 -16.01 10.40 -27.85
N GLY A 77 -14.99 10.52 -27.01
CA GLY A 77 -13.76 11.27 -27.27
C GLY A 77 -14.02 12.71 -27.70
N LYS A 78 -13.22 13.16 -28.68
CA LYS A 78 -13.29 14.52 -29.23
C LYS A 78 -14.69 14.96 -29.68
N ALA A 79 -15.53 14.06 -30.22
CA ALA A 79 -16.88 14.45 -30.67
C ALA A 79 -17.78 14.96 -29.53
N ALA A 80 -17.60 14.47 -28.29
CA ALA A 80 -18.24 15.04 -27.11
C ALA A 80 -17.61 16.37 -26.70
N TRP A 81 -16.27 16.48 -26.75
CA TRP A 81 -15.57 17.73 -26.46
C TRP A 81 -16.01 18.86 -27.40
N ASP A 82 -15.98 18.65 -28.72
CA ASP A 82 -16.33 19.66 -29.72
C ASP A 82 -17.78 20.14 -29.54
N SER A 83 -18.67 19.27 -29.05
CA SER A 83 -20.07 19.60 -28.71
C SER A 83 -20.20 20.41 -27.42
N VAL A 84 -19.39 20.13 -26.39
CA VAL A 84 -19.49 20.73 -25.05
C VAL A 84 -18.67 22.01 -24.91
N SER A 85 -17.51 22.09 -25.56
CA SER A 85 -16.51 23.14 -25.39
C SER A 85 -17.05 24.58 -25.59
N PRO A 86 -17.94 24.86 -26.58
CA PRO A 86 -18.53 26.19 -26.73
C PRO A 86 -19.38 26.61 -25.52
N ALA A 87 -20.23 25.71 -25.02
CA ALA A 87 -21.09 25.95 -23.85
C ALA A 87 -20.24 26.09 -22.57
N LEU A 88 -19.24 25.23 -22.40
CA LEU A 88 -18.28 25.28 -21.30
C LEU A 88 -17.51 26.61 -21.26
N LYS A 89 -17.01 27.06 -22.41
CA LYS A 89 -16.30 28.34 -22.56
C LYS A 89 -17.20 29.55 -22.28
N ALA A 90 -18.50 29.45 -22.57
CA ALA A 90 -19.48 30.48 -22.20
C ALA A 90 -19.79 30.48 -20.70
N ALA A 91 -20.00 29.30 -20.10
CA ALA A 91 -20.28 29.14 -18.67
C ALA A 91 -19.10 29.61 -17.79
N LEU A 92 -17.88 29.19 -18.12
CA LEU A 92 -16.67 29.56 -17.37
C LEU A 92 -16.22 31.02 -17.52
N ASN A 93 -16.92 31.83 -18.34
CA ASN A 93 -16.78 33.30 -18.32
C ASN A 93 -17.79 33.99 -17.37
N ARG A 94 -18.74 33.23 -16.78
CA ARG A 94 -19.80 33.73 -15.89
C ARG A 94 -19.73 33.14 -14.48
N LEU A 95 -19.18 31.94 -14.35
CA LEU A 95 -19.07 31.21 -13.09
C LEU A 95 -17.91 31.68 -12.22
N ASP A 96 -17.98 31.30 -10.94
CA ASP A 96 -17.08 31.63 -9.85
C ASP A 96 -15.73 30.89 -9.90
N ALA A 97 -14.89 31.13 -8.87
CA ALA A 97 -13.58 30.50 -8.71
C ALA A 97 -13.67 28.98 -8.56
N GLU A 98 -14.61 28.52 -7.72
CA GLU A 98 -14.95 27.12 -7.51
C GLU A 98 -15.18 26.36 -8.83
N ALA A 99 -15.97 26.92 -9.75
CA ALA A 99 -16.20 26.31 -11.05
C ALA A 99 -14.96 26.29 -11.98
N GLN A 100 -14.00 27.21 -11.81
CA GLN A 100 -12.72 27.12 -12.52
C GLN A 100 -11.86 26.00 -11.95
N ILE A 101 -11.86 25.81 -10.62
CA ILE A 101 -11.14 24.72 -9.95
C ILE A 101 -11.73 23.36 -10.36
N ASP A 102 -13.06 23.22 -10.43
CA ASP A 102 -13.74 22.05 -11.00
C ASP A 102 -13.32 21.80 -12.46
N ALA A 103 -13.25 22.85 -13.29
CA ALA A 103 -12.89 22.72 -14.70
C ALA A 103 -11.44 22.29 -14.89
N ALA A 104 -10.52 22.87 -14.10
CA ALA A 104 -9.13 22.45 -14.03
C ALA A 104 -9.01 20.99 -13.56
N GLY A 105 -9.73 20.59 -12.50
CA GLY A 105 -9.79 19.20 -12.02
C GLY A 105 -10.31 18.22 -13.07
N ALA A 106 -11.35 18.60 -13.82
CA ALA A 106 -11.86 17.84 -14.96
C ALA A 106 -10.81 17.71 -16.08
N PHE A 107 -10.18 18.81 -16.49
CA PHE A 107 -9.14 18.81 -17.54
C PHE A 107 -7.91 17.99 -17.14
N SER A 108 -7.47 18.08 -15.87
CA SER A 108 -6.42 17.25 -15.28
C SER A 108 -6.76 15.77 -15.42
N THR A 109 -8.03 15.39 -15.21
CA THR A 109 -8.52 14.01 -15.44
C THR A 109 -8.50 13.61 -16.92
N LEU A 110 -8.84 14.51 -17.86
CA LEU A 110 -8.76 14.24 -19.31
C LEU A 110 -7.33 13.87 -19.74
N CYS A 111 -6.33 14.60 -19.23
CA CYS A 111 -4.91 14.35 -19.47
C CYS A 111 -4.45 13.03 -18.82
N LYS A 112 -4.79 12.80 -17.54
CA LYS A 112 -4.39 11.62 -16.78
C LYS A 112 -4.95 10.31 -17.35
N GLU A 113 -6.25 10.27 -17.64
CA GLU A 113 -6.89 9.10 -18.23
C GLU A 113 -6.72 9.01 -19.76
N ARG A 114 -6.11 10.03 -20.40
CA ARG A 114 -5.85 10.11 -21.85
C ARG A 114 -7.13 9.92 -22.69
N LEU A 115 -8.19 10.65 -22.32
CA LEU A 115 -9.53 10.49 -22.88
C LEU A 115 -9.71 11.09 -24.29
N MET A 116 -8.69 11.75 -24.81
CA MET A 116 -8.55 12.22 -26.20
C MET A 116 -7.10 12.02 -26.65
N ALA A 117 -6.81 12.07 -27.94
CA ALA A 117 -5.43 11.92 -28.44
C ALA A 117 -4.55 13.13 -28.04
N PRO A 118 -3.20 13.00 -27.96
CA PRO A 118 -2.33 14.07 -27.49
C PRO A 118 -2.51 15.43 -28.19
N ILE A 119 -2.59 15.42 -29.53
CA ILE A 119 -2.84 16.64 -30.33
C ILE A 119 -4.24 17.23 -30.10
N GLU A 120 -5.22 16.39 -29.74
CA GLU A 120 -6.57 16.84 -29.38
C GLU A 120 -6.57 17.48 -27.99
N LEU A 121 -5.86 16.90 -27.02
CA LEU A 121 -5.66 17.49 -25.68
C LEU A 121 -4.93 18.85 -25.78
N GLN A 122 -3.86 18.94 -26.58
CA GLN A 122 -3.15 20.19 -26.86
C GLN A 122 -4.10 21.26 -27.43
N THR A 123 -4.74 20.97 -28.57
CA THR A 123 -5.59 21.95 -29.27
C THR A 123 -6.88 22.30 -28.50
N ALA A 124 -7.41 21.38 -27.70
CA ALA A 124 -8.58 21.61 -26.85
C ALA A 124 -8.28 22.48 -25.63
N LEU A 125 -7.18 22.20 -24.92
CA LEU A 125 -6.99 22.63 -23.54
C LEU A 125 -5.95 23.75 -23.37
N LEU A 126 -4.89 23.78 -24.19
CA LEU A 126 -3.73 24.65 -23.96
C LEU A 126 -4.11 26.14 -23.89
N SER A 127 -4.78 26.65 -24.93
CA SER A 127 -5.23 28.05 -24.98
C SER A 127 -6.23 28.40 -23.87
N PHE A 128 -6.95 27.43 -23.30
CA PHE A 128 -7.87 27.65 -22.19
C PHE A 128 -7.11 27.80 -20.87
N ILE A 129 -6.16 26.90 -20.62
CA ILE A 129 -5.32 26.85 -19.42
C ILE A 129 -4.43 28.09 -19.38
N CYS A 130 -3.66 28.35 -20.45
CA CYS A 130 -2.78 29.52 -20.55
C CYS A 130 -3.54 30.83 -20.30
N ARG A 131 -4.70 31.03 -20.93
CA ARG A 131 -5.55 32.23 -20.72
C ARG A 131 -5.97 32.43 -19.26
N ASN A 132 -6.21 31.36 -18.51
CA ASN A 132 -6.62 31.48 -17.11
C ASN A 132 -5.41 31.69 -16.18
N ILE A 133 -4.25 31.09 -16.47
CA ILE A 133 -2.98 31.41 -15.79
C ILE A 133 -2.55 32.85 -16.06
N SER A 134 -2.75 33.38 -17.28
CA SER A 134 -2.45 34.78 -17.62
C SER A 134 -3.19 35.78 -16.72
N LYS A 135 -4.40 35.44 -16.26
CA LYS A 135 -5.36 36.35 -15.61
C LYS A 135 -5.10 36.63 -14.13
N GLU A 136 -4.32 35.80 -13.44
CA GLU A 136 -3.97 35.92 -12.02
C GLU A 136 -5.14 36.34 -11.10
N LYS A 137 -5.91 35.34 -10.68
CA LYS A 137 -7.04 35.52 -9.74
C LYS A 137 -6.62 35.10 -8.33
N SER A 138 -7.30 34.12 -7.73
CA SER A 138 -6.91 33.53 -6.45
C SER A 138 -5.72 32.57 -6.63
N GLU A 139 -5.05 32.28 -5.51
CA GLU A 139 -3.94 31.32 -5.48
C GLU A 139 -4.43 29.90 -5.80
N GLU A 140 -5.61 29.52 -5.32
CA GLU A 140 -6.22 28.20 -5.51
C GLU A 140 -6.68 27.97 -6.98
N GLU A 141 -7.26 29.00 -7.61
CA GLU A 141 -7.55 28.94 -9.06
C GLU A 141 -6.24 28.78 -9.86
N THR A 142 -5.22 29.56 -9.51
CA THR A 142 -3.91 29.56 -10.18
C THR A 142 -3.21 28.20 -10.01
N GLU A 143 -3.24 27.61 -8.82
CA GLU A 143 -2.73 26.28 -8.53
C GLU A 143 -3.43 25.21 -9.38
N ALA A 144 -4.76 25.23 -9.42
CA ALA A 144 -5.54 24.27 -10.19
C ALA A 144 -5.19 24.34 -11.70
N TRP A 145 -5.05 25.55 -12.26
CA TRP A 145 -4.63 25.71 -13.66
C TRP A 145 -3.16 25.35 -13.91
N LEU A 146 -2.23 25.66 -13.01
CA LEU A 146 -0.81 25.26 -13.10
C LEU A 146 -0.66 23.74 -13.06
N ARG A 147 -1.30 23.07 -12.09
CA ARG A 147 -1.40 21.60 -12.04
C ARG A 147 -1.91 21.05 -13.37
N THR A 148 -2.97 21.63 -13.93
CA THR A 148 -3.56 21.20 -15.20
C THR A 148 -2.60 21.39 -16.38
N LEU A 149 -1.84 22.49 -16.40
CA LEU A 149 -0.77 22.72 -17.39
C LEU A 149 0.31 21.64 -17.30
N PHE A 150 0.76 21.29 -16.09
CA PHE A 150 1.83 20.30 -15.90
C PHE A 150 1.42 18.88 -16.30
N GLU A 151 0.14 18.52 -16.18
CA GLU A 151 -0.41 17.27 -16.72
C GLU A 151 -0.56 17.30 -18.25
N LEU A 152 -0.69 18.49 -18.85
CA LEU A 152 -0.78 18.66 -20.31
C LEU A 152 0.60 18.72 -20.99
N VAL A 153 1.60 19.33 -20.35
CA VAL A 153 2.97 19.57 -20.88
C VAL A 153 3.60 18.33 -21.55
N PRO A 154 3.50 17.09 -21.03
CA PRO A 154 4.04 15.89 -21.70
C PRO A 154 3.36 15.48 -23.02
N PHE A 155 2.25 16.12 -23.39
CA PHE A 155 1.51 15.89 -24.64
C PHE A 155 1.73 17.00 -25.68
N LEU A 156 2.39 18.10 -25.31
CA LEU A 156 2.61 19.26 -26.18
C LEU A 156 3.80 19.04 -27.12
N ASP A 157 3.68 19.53 -28.36
CA ASP A 157 4.84 19.64 -29.24
C ASP A 157 5.81 20.76 -28.81
N LYS A 158 7.02 20.72 -29.39
CA LYS A 158 8.11 21.66 -29.08
C LYS A 158 7.87 23.09 -29.60
N GLU A 159 6.89 23.31 -30.47
CA GLU A 159 6.54 24.63 -30.97
C GLU A 159 5.58 25.32 -30.00
N SER A 160 4.43 24.72 -29.68
CA SER A 160 3.50 25.21 -28.64
C SER A 160 4.17 25.37 -27.27
N LEU A 161 5.08 24.46 -26.89
CA LEU A 161 5.87 24.64 -25.65
C LEU A 161 6.66 25.94 -25.65
N LYS A 162 7.24 26.36 -26.77
CA LYS A 162 8.05 27.58 -26.86
C LYS A 162 7.20 28.84 -27.12
N SER A 163 6.25 28.78 -28.06
CA SER A 163 5.45 29.92 -28.50
C SER A 163 4.34 30.30 -27.53
N GLU A 164 3.76 29.33 -26.81
CA GLU A 164 2.67 29.57 -25.86
C GLU A 164 3.16 29.44 -24.40
N VAL A 165 3.80 28.33 -24.02
CA VAL A 165 4.08 28.04 -22.60
C VAL A 165 5.30 28.80 -22.07
N VAL A 166 6.45 28.77 -22.77
CA VAL A 166 7.63 29.57 -22.40
C VAL A 166 7.31 31.07 -22.55
N SER A 167 6.59 31.48 -23.60
CA SER A 167 6.18 32.88 -23.75
C SER A 167 5.29 33.37 -22.60
N LEU A 168 4.36 32.53 -22.12
CA LEU A 168 3.55 32.83 -20.94
C LEU A 168 4.41 32.97 -19.67
N ALA A 169 5.33 32.03 -19.42
CA ALA A 169 6.22 32.10 -18.27
C ALA A 169 7.09 33.36 -18.30
N LEU A 170 7.76 33.63 -19.42
CA LEU A 170 8.63 34.80 -19.59
C LEU A 170 7.86 36.13 -19.53
N SER A 171 6.59 36.17 -19.95
CA SER A 171 5.73 37.35 -19.78
C SER A 171 5.41 37.69 -18.32
N LYS A 172 5.69 36.77 -17.39
CA LYS A 172 5.51 36.93 -15.93
C LYS A 172 6.83 36.94 -15.17
N ALA A 173 7.94 37.11 -15.89
CA ALA A 173 9.30 37.01 -15.37
C ALA A 173 9.99 38.37 -15.15
N ASP A 174 9.29 39.49 -15.35
CA ASP A 174 9.84 40.81 -15.06
C ASP A 174 9.86 41.08 -13.54
N VAL A 175 10.72 42.00 -13.09
CA VAL A 175 10.82 42.39 -11.68
C VAL A 175 9.67 43.32 -11.29
N GLU A 176 9.10 44.05 -12.26
CA GLU A 176 7.92 44.91 -12.07
C GLU A 176 6.60 44.12 -11.94
N GLU A 177 6.57 42.85 -12.36
CA GLU A 177 5.42 41.94 -12.21
C GLU A 177 5.24 41.46 -10.76
N SER A 178 4.03 41.02 -10.39
CA SER A 178 3.72 40.68 -9.00
C SER A 178 4.48 39.45 -8.51
N VAL A 179 4.61 39.30 -7.18
CA VAL A 179 5.24 38.11 -6.56
C VAL A 179 4.56 36.81 -7.04
N MET A 180 3.22 36.80 -7.15
CA MET A 180 2.49 35.65 -7.68
C MET A 180 2.85 35.39 -9.14
N SER A 181 2.99 36.43 -9.97
CA SER A 181 3.41 36.34 -11.37
C SER A 181 4.80 35.72 -11.50
N ARG A 182 5.77 36.20 -10.71
CA ARG A 182 7.14 35.68 -10.71
C ARG A 182 7.20 34.24 -10.19
N CYS A 183 6.38 33.88 -9.19
CA CYS A 183 6.19 32.48 -8.77
C CYS A 183 5.56 31.61 -9.88
N ILE A 184 4.56 32.10 -10.62
CA ILE A 184 3.97 31.40 -11.77
C ILE A 184 5.03 31.15 -12.84
N CYS A 185 5.85 32.15 -13.18
CA CYS A 185 6.98 31.98 -14.09
C CYS A 185 7.90 30.86 -13.61
N ALA A 186 8.47 30.99 -12.39
CA ALA A 186 9.42 30.04 -11.84
C ALA A 186 8.89 28.61 -11.92
N ARG A 187 7.65 28.38 -11.45
CA ARG A 187 6.99 27.05 -11.43
C ARG A 187 6.74 26.45 -12.80
N ILE A 188 6.64 27.24 -13.87
CA ILE A 188 6.50 26.72 -15.25
C ILE A 188 7.86 26.29 -15.83
N LEU A 189 8.97 26.96 -15.49
CA LEU A 189 10.28 26.69 -16.09
C LEU A 189 10.77 25.26 -15.85
N GLY A 190 10.53 24.69 -14.66
CA GLY A 190 10.95 23.33 -14.29
C GLY A 190 10.32 22.23 -15.16
N PRO A 191 8.98 22.09 -15.19
CA PRO A 191 8.29 21.10 -16.01
C PRO A 191 8.55 21.25 -17.52
N VAL A 192 8.76 22.49 -18.01
CA VAL A 192 9.06 22.76 -19.42
C VAL A 192 10.50 22.40 -19.77
N ALA A 193 11.48 22.67 -18.91
CA ALA A 193 12.87 22.28 -19.11
C ALA A 193 13.01 20.77 -19.31
N ALA A 194 12.19 19.95 -18.62
CA ALA A 194 12.17 18.50 -18.78
C ALA A 194 11.65 18.00 -20.15
N GLN A 195 11.06 18.85 -20.99
CA GLN A 195 10.58 18.50 -22.35
C GLN A 195 11.43 19.09 -23.48
N LEU A 196 12.31 20.05 -23.17
CA LEU A 196 13.15 20.75 -24.15
C LEU A 196 14.58 20.19 -24.16
N PRO A 197 15.29 20.23 -25.30
CA PRO A 197 16.71 19.90 -25.36
C PRO A 197 17.54 21.02 -24.70
N ARG A 198 18.74 20.68 -24.19
CA ARG A 198 19.64 21.59 -23.47
C ARG A 198 19.80 22.94 -24.19
N GLU A 199 20.06 22.92 -25.49
CA GLU A 199 20.37 24.09 -26.29
C GLU A 199 19.21 25.10 -26.37
N GLU A 200 17.97 24.61 -26.27
CA GLU A 200 16.78 25.47 -26.22
C GLU A 200 16.61 26.04 -24.80
N VAL A 201 16.77 25.23 -23.74
CA VAL A 201 16.69 25.70 -22.34
C VAL A 201 17.77 26.77 -22.05
N GLU A 202 19.01 26.48 -22.44
CA GLU A 202 20.19 27.34 -22.30
C GLU A 202 19.98 28.70 -22.99
N LYS A 203 19.39 28.69 -24.19
CA LYS A 203 19.12 29.89 -25.00
C LYS A 203 17.87 30.68 -24.59
N THR A 204 16.81 30.01 -24.11
CA THR A 204 15.50 30.67 -23.92
C THR A 204 15.27 31.22 -22.52
N PHE A 205 15.61 30.48 -21.46
CA PHE A 205 15.28 30.91 -20.09
C PHE A 205 16.27 30.51 -19.00
N PHE A 206 17.32 29.72 -19.27
CA PHE A 206 18.27 29.30 -18.23
C PHE A 206 18.88 30.49 -17.45
N SER A 207 19.33 31.52 -18.16
CA SER A 207 19.87 32.73 -17.50
C SER A 207 18.83 33.47 -16.65
N LYS A 208 17.55 33.51 -17.06
CA LYS A 208 16.47 34.12 -16.28
C LYS A 208 16.16 33.29 -15.04
N ALA A 209 16.16 31.95 -15.14
CA ALA A 209 16.00 31.07 -13.99
C ALA A 209 17.08 31.29 -12.93
N MET A 210 18.36 31.46 -13.34
CA MET A 210 19.43 31.77 -12.39
C MET A 210 19.23 33.17 -11.76
N THR A 211 18.82 34.18 -12.52
CA THR A 211 18.47 35.50 -11.93
C THR A 211 17.32 35.42 -10.92
N MET A 212 16.35 34.52 -11.13
CA MET A 212 15.22 34.32 -10.20
C MET A 212 15.58 33.56 -8.92
N CYS A 213 16.75 32.93 -8.85
CA CYS A 213 17.33 32.49 -7.56
C CYS A 213 17.62 33.69 -6.66
N GLN A 214 17.97 34.83 -7.25
CA GLN A 214 18.40 36.05 -6.57
C GLN A 214 17.27 37.10 -6.52
N ASP A 215 16.00 36.66 -6.58
CA ASP A 215 14.83 37.55 -6.49
C ASP A 215 14.68 38.16 -5.09
N VAL A 216 14.19 39.40 -5.01
CA VAL A 216 13.99 40.11 -3.74
C VAL A 216 12.97 39.42 -2.83
N ASP A 217 11.97 38.73 -3.38
CA ASP A 217 10.94 38.03 -2.59
C ASP A 217 11.27 36.55 -2.38
N PHE A 218 11.26 36.14 -1.11
CA PHE A 218 11.63 34.79 -0.69
C PHE A 218 10.70 33.69 -1.26
N HIS A 219 9.43 33.99 -1.58
CA HIS A 219 8.54 33.03 -2.24
C HIS A 219 8.99 32.70 -3.66
N VAL A 220 9.54 33.68 -4.39
CA VAL A 220 10.10 33.46 -5.73
C VAL A 220 11.37 32.63 -5.64
N ARG A 221 12.25 32.92 -4.67
CA ARG A 221 13.46 32.12 -4.40
C ARG A 221 13.11 30.66 -4.08
N ILE A 222 12.12 30.40 -3.21
CA ILE A 222 11.59 29.05 -2.93
C ILE A 222 11.04 28.39 -4.20
N ALA A 223 10.14 29.07 -4.93
CA ALA A 223 9.52 28.54 -6.14
C ALA A 223 10.56 28.18 -7.23
N MET A 224 11.66 28.95 -7.30
CA MET A 224 12.77 28.69 -8.20
C MET A 224 13.61 27.50 -7.73
N CYS A 225 13.97 27.43 -6.44
CA CYS A 225 14.67 26.28 -5.82
C CYS A 225 13.99 24.94 -6.17
N GLU A 226 12.66 24.87 -6.06
CA GLU A 226 11.91 23.63 -6.35
C GLU A 226 12.03 23.16 -7.81
N GLN A 227 12.37 24.05 -8.76
CA GLN A 227 12.57 23.68 -10.17
C GLN A 227 14.02 23.36 -10.53
N LEU A 228 15.00 23.73 -9.69
CA LEU A 228 16.43 23.58 -10.00
C LEU A 228 16.83 22.12 -10.26
N GLN A 229 16.12 21.14 -9.69
CA GLN A 229 16.35 19.73 -10.02
C GLN A 229 16.03 19.44 -11.50
N SER A 230 14.84 19.82 -11.97
CA SER A 230 14.37 19.57 -13.34
C SER A 230 15.20 20.33 -14.37
N ILE A 231 15.51 21.61 -14.10
CA ILE A 231 16.38 22.45 -14.95
C ILE A 231 17.81 21.89 -14.97
N GLY A 232 18.36 21.51 -13.81
CA GLY A 232 19.68 20.90 -13.73
C GLY A 232 19.79 19.61 -14.54
N ILE A 233 18.79 18.73 -14.45
CA ILE A 233 18.74 17.48 -15.22
C ILE A 233 18.70 17.73 -16.74
N SER A 234 17.97 18.75 -17.22
CA SER A 234 17.98 19.11 -18.64
C SER A 234 19.30 19.73 -19.11
N MET A 235 20.03 20.41 -18.23
CA MET A 235 21.28 21.10 -18.55
C MET A 235 22.52 20.20 -18.46
N GLY A 236 22.59 19.26 -17.52
CA GLY A 236 23.69 18.29 -17.38
C GLY A 236 24.68 18.58 -16.25
N SER A 237 25.56 17.61 -15.97
CA SER A 237 26.41 17.59 -14.76
C SER A 237 27.46 18.71 -14.68
N ASP A 238 27.90 19.23 -15.84
CA ASP A 238 28.78 20.38 -15.96
C ASP A 238 28.10 21.66 -15.45
N VAL A 239 26.89 21.94 -15.92
CA VAL A 239 26.10 23.10 -15.50
C VAL A 239 25.63 22.96 -14.05
N ILE A 240 25.24 21.75 -13.63
CA ILE A 240 24.92 21.43 -12.23
C ILE A 240 26.11 21.75 -11.32
N SER A 241 27.33 21.28 -11.65
CA SER A 241 28.50 21.40 -10.76
C SER A 241 29.18 22.78 -10.81
N GLY A 242 28.99 23.51 -11.92
CA GLY A 242 29.51 24.85 -12.14
C GLY A 242 28.58 25.94 -11.60
N VAL A 243 27.41 26.10 -12.25
CA VAL A 243 26.50 27.24 -12.02
C VAL A 243 25.50 26.92 -10.91
N ILE A 244 24.66 25.90 -11.09
CA ILE A 244 23.51 25.65 -10.20
C ILE A 244 23.97 25.32 -8.77
N LEU A 245 25.07 24.56 -8.62
CA LEU A 245 25.68 24.31 -7.32
C LEU A 245 26.18 25.60 -6.64
N SER A 246 26.67 26.59 -7.40
CA SER A 246 27.13 27.85 -6.82
C SER A 246 25.95 28.66 -6.28
N GLU A 247 24.88 28.83 -7.06
CA GLU A 247 23.62 29.45 -6.61
C GLU A 247 23.06 28.74 -5.35
N LEU A 248 23.02 27.41 -5.34
CA LEU A 248 22.53 26.63 -4.19
C LEU A 248 23.38 26.80 -2.93
N LEU A 249 24.69 27.03 -3.06
CA LEU A 249 25.59 27.30 -1.93
C LEU A 249 25.53 28.75 -1.43
N GLU A 250 24.87 29.64 -2.17
CA GLU A 250 24.49 30.98 -1.70
C GLU A 250 23.11 30.96 -1.06
N LEU A 251 22.12 30.31 -1.69
CA LEU A 251 20.75 30.11 -1.15
C LEU A 251 20.72 29.32 0.17
N LEU A 252 21.72 28.48 0.43
CA LEU A 252 21.89 27.82 1.75
C LEU A 252 22.28 28.79 2.89
N LYS A 253 22.63 30.04 2.56
CA LYS A 253 22.99 31.14 3.47
C LYS A 253 21.97 32.29 3.42
N ASP A 254 20.81 32.06 2.79
CA ASP A 254 19.72 33.03 2.71
C ASP A 254 19.24 33.48 4.11
N GLU A 255 18.69 34.67 4.20
CA GLU A 255 18.12 35.22 5.44
C GLU A 255 16.83 34.48 5.87
N ASP A 256 16.06 33.93 4.93
CA ASP A 256 14.85 33.17 5.21
C ASP A 256 15.13 31.66 5.29
N MET A 257 14.73 31.04 6.42
CA MET A 257 15.00 29.63 6.69
C MET A 257 14.26 28.67 5.75
N LYS A 258 13.13 29.08 5.15
CA LYS A 258 12.39 28.27 4.17
C LYS A 258 13.09 28.29 2.81
N VAL A 259 13.70 29.41 2.42
CA VAL A 259 14.60 29.45 1.25
C VAL A 259 15.78 28.51 1.46
N ARG A 260 16.45 28.59 2.62
CA ARG A 260 17.55 27.66 2.97
C ARG A 260 17.10 26.20 2.94
N ALA A 261 15.93 25.87 3.49
CA ALA A 261 15.38 24.51 3.48
C ALA A 261 15.03 24.03 2.06
N ALA A 262 14.47 24.90 1.21
CA ALA A 262 14.20 24.60 -0.20
C ALA A 262 15.50 24.39 -1.00
N ALA A 263 16.54 25.18 -0.72
CA ALA A 263 17.87 25.03 -1.31
C ALA A 263 18.55 23.73 -0.86
N PHE A 264 18.45 23.35 0.42
CA PHE A 264 18.97 22.07 0.93
C PHE A 264 18.29 20.87 0.25
N LYS A 265 16.96 20.96 0.05
CA LYS A 265 16.15 19.97 -0.69
C LYS A 265 16.60 19.88 -2.15
N ALA A 266 16.69 21.01 -2.86
CA ALA A 266 17.12 21.06 -4.25
C ALA A 266 18.56 20.56 -4.45
N LEU A 267 19.49 20.92 -3.56
CA LEU A 267 20.86 20.41 -3.54
C LEU A 267 20.86 18.90 -3.35
N THR A 268 20.19 18.38 -2.31
CA THR A 268 20.15 16.93 -2.01
C THR A 268 19.63 16.12 -3.20
N LEU A 269 18.58 16.61 -3.85
CA LEU A 269 17.96 16.02 -5.04
C LEU A 269 18.84 16.07 -6.31
N LEU A 270 19.92 16.85 -6.31
CA LEU A 270 20.91 16.95 -7.38
C LEU A 270 22.26 16.27 -7.07
N LEU A 271 22.55 15.89 -5.82
CA LEU A 271 23.89 15.46 -5.39
C LEU A 271 24.49 14.33 -6.24
N GLU A 272 23.72 13.31 -6.61
CA GLU A 272 24.24 12.22 -7.47
C GLU A 272 24.71 12.71 -8.86
N LYS A 273 24.20 13.85 -9.34
CA LYS A 273 24.53 14.47 -10.63
C LYS A 273 25.65 15.52 -10.53
N VAL A 274 25.96 16.00 -9.32
CA VAL A 274 27.16 16.81 -9.04
C VAL A 274 28.40 15.93 -9.26
N HIS A 275 29.44 16.46 -9.92
CA HIS A 275 30.69 15.72 -10.12
C HIS A 275 31.36 15.36 -8.78
N PRO A 276 31.95 14.16 -8.60
CA PRO A 276 32.50 13.69 -7.32
C PRO A 276 33.50 14.66 -6.67
N GLU A 277 34.33 15.32 -7.47
CA GLU A 277 35.29 16.32 -6.97
C GLU A 277 34.59 17.55 -6.40
N ALA A 278 33.50 18.02 -7.03
CA ALA A 278 32.69 19.12 -6.50
C ALA A 278 31.87 18.69 -5.27
N ARG A 279 31.42 17.43 -5.20
CA ARG A 279 30.84 16.87 -3.96
C ARG A 279 31.85 16.92 -2.81
N ARG A 280 33.07 16.45 -3.04
CA ARG A 280 34.14 16.40 -2.03
C ARG A 280 34.63 17.79 -1.59
N SER A 281 34.88 18.69 -2.54
CA SER A 281 35.53 19.99 -2.29
C SER A 281 34.57 21.12 -1.92
N LYS A 282 33.34 21.13 -2.45
CA LYS A 282 32.35 22.21 -2.21
C LYS A 282 31.19 21.77 -1.31
N VAL A 283 30.58 20.62 -1.59
CA VAL A 283 29.34 20.18 -0.88
C VAL A 283 29.64 19.66 0.52
N LEU A 284 30.59 18.72 0.65
CA LEU A 284 30.83 18.02 1.90
C LEU A 284 31.20 18.94 3.08
N PRO A 285 31.96 20.04 2.90
CA PRO A 285 32.11 21.07 3.94
C PRO A 285 30.76 21.65 4.41
N VAL A 286 29.91 22.11 3.50
CA VAL A 286 28.61 22.72 3.85
C VAL A 286 27.64 21.70 4.46
N LEU A 287 27.74 20.41 4.09
CA LEU A 287 27.00 19.36 4.77
C LEU A 287 27.48 19.16 6.22
N ARG A 288 28.79 19.22 6.50
CA ARG A 288 29.32 19.15 7.88
C ARG A 288 28.72 20.25 8.75
N ASP A 289 28.70 21.49 8.26
CA ASP A 289 28.09 22.64 8.97
C ASP A 289 26.61 22.36 9.33
N HIS A 290 25.86 21.71 8.43
CA HIS A 290 24.47 21.32 8.64
C HIS A 290 24.29 20.02 9.45
N MET A 291 25.35 19.31 9.85
CA MET A 291 25.29 18.15 10.74
C MET A 291 25.42 18.50 12.23
N HIS A 292 25.29 19.78 12.59
CA HIS A 292 25.23 20.26 13.97
C HIS A 292 23.76 20.59 14.37
N PRO A 293 22.92 19.61 14.72
CA PRO A 293 21.46 19.79 14.79
C PRO A 293 20.98 20.67 15.95
N PHE A 294 21.83 20.98 16.93
CA PHE A 294 21.52 21.95 17.98
C PHE A 294 21.55 23.40 17.47
N ASP A 295 22.34 23.66 16.42
CA ASP A 295 22.57 24.99 15.86
C ASP A 295 21.58 25.30 14.70
N LEU A 296 20.60 24.42 14.48
CA LEU A 296 19.59 24.49 13.43
C LEU A 296 18.19 24.74 13.99
N ASP A 297 17.38 25.47 13.23
CA ASP A 297 15.95 25.66 13.47
C ASP A 297 15.12 24.38 13.21
N SER A 298 13.84 24.40 13.59
CA SER A 298 12.96 23.22 13.49
C SER A 298 12.60 22.83 12.05
N ASP A 299 12.57 23.78 11.12
CA ASP A 299 12.17 23.52 9.73
C ASP A 299 13.36 22.91 8.96
N MET A 300 14.57 23.43 9.19
CA MET A 300 15.81 22.84 8.70
C MET A 300 16.09 21.46 9.33
N GLN A 301 15.88 21.27 10.64
CA GLN A 301 15.94 19.94 11.29
C GLN A 301 15.01 18.94 10.58
N THR A 302 13.78 19.37 10.23
CA THR A 302 12.78 18.53 9.56
C THR A 302 13.14 18.26 8.10
N CYS A 303 13.63 19.27 7.36
CA CYS A 303 14.12 19.12 5.99
C CYS A 303 15.27 18.09 5.92
N ILE A 304 16.31 18.27 6.75
CA ILE A 304 17.46 17.37 6.83
C ILE A 304 17.03 15.95 7.24
N ALA A 305 16.16 15.81 8.25
CA ALA A 305 15.61 14.52 8.65
C ALA A 305 14.87 13.82 7.50
N SER A 306 14.11 14.55 6.69
CA SER A 306 13.32 13.99 5.58
C SER A 306 14.15 13.50 4.40
N LEU A 307 15.39 13.99 4.30
CA LEU A 307 16.31 13.72 3.20
C LEU A 307 17.54 12.90 3.64
N PHE A 308 17.66 12.56 4.93
CA PHE A 308 18.91 12.11 5.53
C PHE A 308 19.56 10.90 4.83
N GLY A 309 18.75 9.88 4.52
CA GLY A 309 19.22 8.68 3.82
C GLY A 309 19.58 8.98 2.37
N THR A 310 18.82 9.85 1.70
CA THR A 310 19.08 10.29 0.32
C THR A 310 20.39 11.06 0.23
N MET A 311 20.62 12.01 1.15
CA MET A 311 21.86 12.77 1.28
C MET A 311 23.05 11.84 1.52
N LEU A 312 22.99 10.97 2.54
CA LEU A 312 24.08 10.02 2.84
C LEU A 312 24.34 9.10 1.64
N MET A 313 23.31 8.56 0.98
CA MET A 313 23.48 7.72 -0.20
C MET A 313 24.19 8.44 -1.34
N ALA A 314 24.01 9.75 -1.50
CA ALA A 314 24.65 10.52 -2.56
C ALA A 314 26.12 10.90 -2.26
N VAL A 315 26.55 10.95 -0.99
CA VAL A 315 27.93 11.32 -0.57
C VAL A 315 28.76 10.18 0.01
N LYS A 316 28.23 8.94 0.05
CA LYS A 316 28.86 7.74 0.64
C LYS A 316 30.27 7.40 0.11
N HIS A 317 30.68 7.92 -1.05
CA HIS A 317 32.02 7.69 -1.64
C HIS A 317 32.98 8.88 -1.42
N GLU A 318 32.49 9.97 -0.84
CA GLU A 318 33.22 11.20 -0.57
C GLU A 318 33.44 11.44 0.93
N MET A 319 32.59 10.85 1.80
CA MET A 319 32.76 10.84 3.25
C MET A 319 34.09 10.21 3.69
N GLN A 320 34.64 10.72 4.79
CA GLN A 320 35.86 10.27 5.45
C GLN A 320 35.52 9.62 6.82
N ILE A 321 36.53 9.09 7.52
CA ILE A 321 36.34 8.45 8.84
C ILE A 321 35.86 9.48 9.87
N GLU A 322 36.40 10.69 9.77
CA GLU A 322 36.14 11.86 10.61
C GLU A 322 34.70 12.36 10.49
N ASP A 323 34.04 12.11 9.36
CA ASP A 323 32.64 12.50 9.11
C ASP A 323 31.65 11.57 9.81
N CYS A 324 32.00 10.29 9.98
CA CYS A 324 31.07 9.28 10.46
C CYS A 324 30.49 9.58 11.86
N PRO A 325 31.28 10.00 12.88
CA PRO A 325 30.74 10.41 14.18
C PRO A 325 29.79 11.60 14.11
N LEU A 326 30.07 12.58 13.25
CA LEU A 326 29.28 13.80 13.09
C LEU A 326 27.94 13.51 12.41
N PHE A 327 27.97 12.90 11.22
CA PHE A 327 26.75 12.60 10.45
C PHE A 327 25.85 11.59 11.18
N PHE A 328 26.40 10.49 11.73
CA PHE A 328 25.58 9.50 12.42
C PHE A 328 25.14 9.97 13.82
N GLY A 329 25.92 10.86 14.45
CA GLY A 329 25.51 11.60 15.66
C GLY A 329 24.33 12.53 15.40
N CYS A 330 24.33 13.25 14.26
CA CYS A 330 23.22 14.09 13.83
C CYS A 330 21.92 13.28 13.65
N TYR A 331 21.96 12.17 12.89
CA TYR A 331 20.80 11.29 12.73
C TYR A 331 20.26 10.80 14.09
N ARG A 332 21.14 10.31 14.97
CA ARG A 332 20.76 9.82 16.30
C ARG A 332 20.10 10.91 17.15
N HIS A 333 20.60 12.16 17.07
CA HIS A 333 20.02 13.28 17.79
C HIS A 333 18.62 13.61 17.26
N LEU A 334 18.45 13.77 15.93
CA LEU A 334 17.16 14.07 15.31
C LEU A 334 16.10 12.98 15.62
N ALA A 335 16.50 11.70 15.54
CA ALA A 335 15.65 10.55 15.87
C ALA A 335 15.27 10.45 17.37
N ALA A 336 15.88 11.25 18.24
CA ALA A 336 15.61 11.30 19.69
C ALA A 336 14.93 12.62 20.14
N ARG A 337 14.51 13.48 19.21
CA ARG A 337 13.83 14.75 19.52
C ARG A 337 12.42 14.54 20.06
N SER A 338 11.94 15.47 20.90
CA SER A 338 10.58 15.43 21.46
C SER A 338 9.49 15.63 20.41
N ASN A 339 9.76 16.36 19.32
CA ASN A 339 8.86 16.49 18.17
C ASN A 339 8.60 15.12 17.52
N GLU A 340 7.33 14.68 17.49
CA GLU A 340 6.95 13.36 17.01
C GLU A 340 7.05 13.25 15.48
N ASP A 341 6.60 14.26 14.73
CA ASP A 341 6.70 14.28 13.27
C ASP A 341 8.16 14.18 12.80
N LEU A 342 9.07 14.86 13.50
CA LEU A 342 10.51 14.77 13.25
C LEU A 342 11.04 13.34 13.45
N ARG A 343 10.59 12.62 14.49
CA ARG A 343 10.93 11.20 14.70
C ARG A 343 10.29 10.29 13.64
N VAL A 344 9.05 10.55 13.23
CA VAL A 344 8.37 9.81 12.15
C VAL A 344 9.16 9.93 10.84
N VAL A 345 9.63 11.14 10.54
CA VAL A 345 10.43 11.43 9.36
C VAL A 345 11.82 10.78 9.44
N CYS A 346 12.50 10.82 10.60
CA CYS A 346 13.74 10.07 10.82
C CYS A 346 13.55 8.55 10.65
N ALA A 347 12.44 8.00 11.16
CA ALA A 347 12.10 6.60 11.01
C ALA A 347 11.90 6.21 9.53
N GLN A 348 11.25 7.06 8.72
CA GLN A 348 11.10 6.86 7.28
C GLN A 348 12.45 6.84 6.52
N GLN A 349 13.47 7.53 7.01
CA GLN A 349 14.82 7.53 6.43
C GLN A 349 15.78 6.49 7.03
N LEU A 350 15.36 5.68 8.03
CA LEU A 350 16.23 4.75 8.76
C LEU A 350 16.94 3.76 7.85
N SER A 351 16.20 3.03 7.01
CA SER A 351 16.78 1.95 6.21
C SER A 351 17.80 2.47 5.20
N LEU A 352 17.49 3.59 4.55
CA LEU A 352 18.35 4.22 3.55
C LEU A 352 19.61 4.85 4.19
N SER A 353 19.47 5.47 5.36
CA SER A 353 20.59 6.03 6.12
C SER A 353 21.55 4.94 6.61
N ALA A 354 21.02 3.84 7.14
CA ALA A 354 21.79 2.69 7.58
C ALA A 354 22.47 1.94 6.41
N GLN A 355 21.81 1.84 5.25
CA GLN A 355 22.39 1.28 4.03
C GLN A 355 23.57 2.14 3.54
N ALA A 356 23.41 3.47 3.52
CA ALA A 356 24.49 4.38 3.18
C ALA A 356 25.68 4.24 4.14
N ALA A 357 25.44 4.19 5.44
CA ALA A 357 26.48 4.02 6.46
C ALA A 357 27.27 2.71 6.30
N ASN A 358 26.61 1.61 5.92
CA ASN A 358 27.29 0.35 5.58
C ASN A 358 28.16 0.49 4.32
N LEU A 359 27.68 1.18 3.28
CA LEU A 359 28.44 1.41 2.05
C LEU A 359 29.64 2.34 2.28
N THR A 360 29.49 3.40 3.08
CA THR A 360 30.58 4.28 3.52
C THR A 360 31.65 3.47 4.28
N ALA A 361 31.24 2.60 5.22
CA ALA A 361 32.18 1.74 5.95
C ALA A 361 32.97 0.80 5.02
N ILE A 362 32.34 0.23 3.99
CA ILE A 362 33.01 -0.58 2.97
C ILE A 362 34.00 0.26 2.15
N ASN A 363 33.61 1.47 1.72
CA ASN A 363 34.50 2.38 0.98
C ASN A 363 35.74 2.79 1.79
N LEU A 364 35.59 2.91 3.13
CA LEU A 364 36.68 3.25 4.06
C LEU A 364 37.49 2.02 4.54
N GLY A 365 37.21 0.82 4.02
CA GLY A 365 37.95 -0.41 4.37
C GLY A 365 37.69 -0.93 5.79
N ALA A 366 36.58 -0.54 6.42
CA ALA A 366 36.21 -1.00 7.75
C ALA A 366 35.74 -2.47 7.76
N SER A 367 35.73 -3.08 8.95
CA SER A 367 35.22 -4.45 9.11
C SER A 367 33.73 -4.56 8.73
N PRO A 368 33.29 -5.62 8.02
CA PRO A 368 31.88 -5.88 7.77
C PRO A 368 31.12 -6.44 8.99
N SER A 369 31.81 -6.75 10.10
CA SER A 369 31.23 -7.29 11.33
C SER A 369 31.94 -6.68 12.56
N PRO A 370 31.23 -6.03 13.51
CA PRO A 370 29.81 -5.62 13.42
C PRO A 370 29.57 -4.65 12.25
N SER A 371 28.33 -4.55 11.76
CA SER A 371 28.01 -3.64 10.66
C SER A 371 27.93 -2.17 11.11
N SER A 372 28.03 -1.23 10.15
CA SER A 372 27.89 0.20 10.42
C SER A 372 26.49 0.54 10.96
N TYR A 373 25.45 -0.12 10.45
CA TYR A 373 24.10 -0.11 11.06
C TYR A 373 24.15 -0.52 12.54
N GLN A 374 24.80 -1.64 12.86
CA GLN A 374 24.85 -2.17 14.23
C GLN A 374 25.61 -1.23 15.18
N LEU A 375 26.67 -0.57 14.71
CA LEU A 375 27.50 0.36 15.49
C LEU A 375 26.84 1.74 15.71
N HIS A 376 26.00 2.20 14.78
CA HIS A 376 25.56 3.60 14.76
C HIS A 376 24.04 3.81 14.84
N PHE A 377 23.25 2.91 14.25
CA PHE A 377 21.80 3.06 14.06
C PHE A 377 20.94 2.11 14.88
N HIS A 378 21.49 0.99 15.37
CA HIS A 378 20.69 -0.04 16.06
C HIS A 378 20.04 0.47 17.35
N ASP A 379 20.73 1.27 18.17
CA ASP A 379 20.12 1.87 19.38
C ASP A 379 18.96 2.80 19.03
N SER A 380 19.09 3.61 17.98
CA SER A 380 18.00 4.45 17.46
C SER A 380 16.83 3.61 16.95
N PHE A 381 17.09 2.49 16.27
CA PHE A 381 16.07 1.52 15.90
C PHE A 381 15.36 0.94 17.14
N LEU A 382 16.08 0.48 18.17
CA LEU A 382 15.48 -0.06 19.40
C LEU A 382 14.66 0.98 20.17
N SER A 383 15.11 2.25 20.14
CA SER A 383 14.35 3.40 20.66
C SER A 383 13.06 3.61 19.90
N MET A 384 13.11 3.67 18.56
CA MET A 384 11.92 3.87 17.71
C MET A 384 10.96 2.66 17.67
N VAL A 385 11.46 1.43 17.88
CA VAL A 385 10.65 0.22 18.16
C VAL A 385 9.88 0.37 19.49
N SER A 386 10.32 1.28 20.36
CA SER A 386 9.78 1.53 21.69
C SER A 386 9.16 2.91 21.87
N ASP A 387 8.95 3.65 20.78
CA ASP A 387 8.47 5.02 20.80
C ASP A 387 7.05 5.15 21.37
N THR A 388 6.76 6.25 22.05
CA THR A 388 5.40 6.57 22.50
C THR A 388 4.46 6.80 21.33
N CYS A 389 4.96 7.42 20.25
CA CYS A 389 4.19 7.73 19.05
C CYS A 389 3.97 6.48 18.19
N GLU A 390 2.70 6.14 17.95
CA GLU A 390 2.32 5.05 17.05
C GLU A 390 2.90 5.24 15.64
N SER A 391 2.88 6.46 15.11
CA SER A 391 3.37 6.78 13.77
C SER A 391 4.85 6.47 13.59
N VAL A 392 5.66 6.62 14.64
CA VAL A 392 7.10 6.28 14.62
C VAL A 392 7.28 4.76 14.56
N ARG A 393 6.61 4.03 15.45
CA ARG A 393 6.65 2.55 15.47
C ARG A 393 6.17 1.97 14.14
N LEU A 394 5.10 2.54 13.56
CA LEU A 394 4.55 2.18 12.26
C LEU A 394 5.52 2.45 11.10
N ALA A 395 6.25 3.57 11.13
CA ALA A 395 7.24 3.91 10.10
C ALA A 395 8.45 2.95 10.11
N VAL A 396 8.89 2.51 11.29
CA VAL A 396 9.96 1.49 11.41
C VAL A 396 9.46 0.09 11.05
N ALA A 397 8.27 -0.31 11.52
CA ALA A 397 7.72 -1.66 11.25
C ALA A 397 7.60 -1.95 9.74
N LYS A 398 7.20 -0.96 8.93
CA LYS A 398 7.17 -1.06 7.46
C LYS A 398 8.52 -1.42 6.83
N GLN A 399 9.64 -1.01 7.44
CA GLN A 399 11.00 -1.14 6.90
C GLN A 399 11.83 -2.25 7.56
N VAL A 400 11.36 -2.90 8.63
CA VAL A 400 12.19 -3.86 9.39
C VAL A 400 12.79 -4.96 8.49
N HIS A 401 12.04 -5.41 7.49
CA HIS A 401 12.45 -6.39 6.49
C HIS A 401 13.61 -5.94 5.58
N ASP A 402 13.84 -4.64 5.41
CA ASP A 402 15.01 -4.08 4.72
C ASP A 402 16.18 -3.87 5.68
N VAL A 403 15.90 -3.36 6.89
CA VAL A 403 16.92 -3.15 7.94
C VAL A 403 17.58 -4.49 8.35
N MET A 404 16.83 -5.60 8.35
CA MET A 404 17.37 -6.96 8.58
C MET A 404 18.37 -7.41 7.50
N LYS A 405 18.34 -6.85 6.28
CA LYS A 405 19.30 -7.14 5.20
C LYS A 405 20.63 -6.39 5.39
N LEU A 406 20.73 -5.50 6.38
CA LEU A 406 21.91 -4.64 6.64
C LEU A 406 22.88 -5.23 7.69
N VAL A 407 22.67 -6.46 8.14
CA VAL A 407 23.56 -7.21 9.04
C VAL A 407 23.92 -8.57 8.44
N PRO A 408 25.05 -9.19 8.82
CA PRO A 408 25.35 -10.57 8.43
C PRO A 408 24.26 -11.53 8.95
N SER A 409 23.85 -12.52 8.15
CA SER A 409 22.70 -13.40 8.46
C SER A 409 22.76 -14.03 9.86
N LYS A 410 23.97 -14.44 10.29
CA LYS A 410 24.25 -15.00 11.63
C LYS A 410 23.84 -14.09 12.80
N ASP A 411 23.81 -12.77 12.59
CA ASP A 411 23.55 -11.79 13.64
C ASP A 411 22.06 -11.34 13.65
N VAL A 412 21.28 -11.71 12.61
CA VAL A 412 19.88 -11.26 12.43
C VAL A 412 18.99 -11.69 13.59
N TYR A 413 18.99 -12.98 13.95
CA TYR A 413 18.08 -13.48 14.99
C TYR A 413 18.34 -12.81 16.35
N ALA A 414 19.61 -12.64 16.72
CA ALA A 414 20.03 -12.03 17.98
C ALA A 414 19.66 -10.54 18.07
N LEU A 415 19.70 -9.80 16.96
CA LEU A 415 19.39 -8.36 16.92
C LEU A 415 17.89 -8.08 16.72
N PHE A 416 17.15 -8.95 16.01
CA PHE A 416 15.80 -8.65 15.53
C PHE A 416 14.66 -9.50 16.11
N LEU A 417 14.89 -10.66 16.76
CA LEU A 417 13.80 -11.46 17.33
C LEU A 417 12.94 -10.67 18.33
N ARG A 418 13.58 -10.05 19.33
CA ARG A 418 12.87 -9.29 20.38
C ARG A 418 12.13 -8.05 19.83
N PRO A 419 12.74 -7.22 18.95
CA PRO A 419 12.01 -6.18 18.22
C PRO A 419 10.83 -6.70 17.38
N LEU A 420 11.00 -7.82 16.67
CA LEU A 420 9.95 -8.41 15.84
C LEU A 420 8.75 -8.88 16.69
N VAL A 421 9.01 -9.64 17.76
CA VAL A 421 7.96 -10.08 18.69
C VAL A 421 7.23 -8.88 19.31
N LYS A 422 7.95 -7.79 19.62
CA LYS A 422 7.34 -6.54 20.12
C LYS A 422 6.44 -5.87 19.08
N PHE A 423 6.84 -5.78 17.80
CA PHE A 423 5.98 -5.23 16.75
C PHE A 423 4.77 -6.13 16.44
N ILE A 424 4.92 -7.46 16.46
CA ILE A 424 3.79 -8.39 16.28
C ILE A 424 2.77 -8.20 17.42
N GLY A 425 3.24 -8.03 18.66
CA GLY A 425 2.43 -7.78 19.85
C GLY A 425 2.19 -6.31 20.22
N ASP A 426 2.25 -5.37 19.26
CA ASP A 426 2.01 -3.94 19.52
C ASP A 426 0.55 -3.64 19.92
N ASP A 427 0.35 -2.65 20.78
CA ASP A 427 -0.99 -2.20 21.19
C ASP A 427 -1.82 -1.68 19.99
N SER A 428 -1.16 -1.07 18.99
CA SER A 428 -1.78 -0.75 17.71
C SER A 428 -1.63 -1.88 16.70
N LEU A 429 -2.79 -2.42 16.29
CA LEU A 429 -2.88 -3.36 15.18
C LEU A 429 -2.42 -2.77 13.85
N ALA A 430 -2.29 -1.44 13.70
CA ALA A 430 -1.72 -0.85 12.49
C ALA A 430 -0.21 -1.13 12.38
N VAL A 431 0.52 -1.08 13.51
CA VAL A 431 1.95 -1.41 13.58
C VAL A 431 2.16 -2.90 13.29
N SER A 432 1.41 -3.78 13.96
CA SER A 432 1.51 -5.23 13.73
C SER A 432 1.11 -5.62 12.29
N ALA A 433 0.05 -5.02 11.75
CA ALA A 433 -0.40 -5.30 10.38
C ALA A 433 0.59 -4.83 9.30
N ALA A 434 1.43 -3.83 9.58
CA ALA A 434 2.45 -3.36 8.64
C ALA A 434 3.56 -4.40 8.38
N LEU A 435 3.76 -5.36 9.28
CA LEU A 435 4.67 -6.49 9.07
C LEU A 435 4.12 -7.52 8.06
N LEU A 436 2.80 -7.73 8.07
CA LEU A 436 2.17 -8.91 7.45
C LEU A 436 2.43 -9.05 5.94
N PRO A 437 2.40 -7.98 5.11
CA PRO A 437 2.76 -8.07 3.69
C PRO A 437 4.19 -8.57 3.41
N ASN A 438 5.08 -8.50 4.41
CA ASN A 438 6.47 -8.94 4.34
C ASN A 438 6.80 -10.12 5.28
N LEU A 439 5.81 -10.69 6.00
CA LEU A 439 6.06 -11.63 7.09
C LEU A 439 6.88 -12.85 6.65
N VAL A 440 6.53 -13.48 5.53
CA VAL A 440 7.27 -14.64 4.99
C VAL A 440 8.76 -14.30 4.74
N ASN A 441 9.05 -13.11 4.23
CA ASN A 441 10.41 -12.63 3.98
C ASN A 441 11.14 -12.31 5.31
N ILE A 442 10.48 -11.64 6.25
CA ILE A 442 11.00 -11.35 7.61
C ILE A 442 11.40 -12.64 8.32
N LEU A 443 10.54 -13.66 8.32
CA LEU A 443 10.79 -14.93 9.00
C LEU A 443 11.89 -15.74 8.29
N THR A 444 11.93 -15.71 6.96
CA THR A 444 13.04 -16.30 6.18
C THR A 444 14.38 -15.66 6.60
N LEU A 445 14.45 -14.32 6.63
CA LEU A 445 15.65 -13.57 7.03
C LEU A 445 16.05 -13.83 8.49
N LEU A 446 15.07 -13.95 9.40
CA LEU A 446 15.29 -14.24 10.82
C LEU A 446 16.01 -15.58 11.02
N THR A 447 15.62 -16.62 10.25
CA THR A 447 16.20 -17.96 10.35
C THR A 447 17.44 -18.19 9.49
N ALA A 448 17.71 -17.35 8.48
CA ALA A 448 18.73 -17.59 7.45
C ALA A 448 20.19 -17.69 7.95
N GLY A 449 20.47 -17.28 9.20
CA GLY A 449 21.77 -17.43 9.85
C GLY A 449 21.86 -18.53 10.90
N ILE A 450 20.78 -19.25 11.18
CA ILE A 450 20.71 -20.25 12.25
C ILE A 450 20.98 -21.64 11.66
N ALA A 451 22.12 -22.24 12.03
CA ALA A 451 22.50 -23.60 11.62
C ALA A 451 22.07 -24.69 12.63
N ASP A 452 21.67 -24.28 13.83
CA ASP A 452 21.10 -25.16 14.86
C ASP A 452 19.57 -25.19 14.72
N GLU A 453 19.03 -26.31 14.24
CA GLU A 453 17.59 -26.49 14.04
C GLU A 453 16.81 -26.42 15.37
N VAL A 454 17.39 -26.78 16.52
CA VAL A 454 16.72 -26.67 17.83
C VAL A 454 16.58 -25.20 18.24
N LEU A 455 17.64 -24.41 18.10
CA LEU A 455 17.58 -22.96 18.31
C LEU A 455 16.58 -22.30 17.34
N LYS A 456 16.57 -22.73 16.07
CA LYS A 456 15.63 -22.25 15.04
C LYS A 456 14.18 -22.56 15.40
N GLU A 457 13.87 -23.77 15.87
CA GLU A 457 12.53 -24.10 16.37
C GLU A 457 12.12 -23.22 17.56
N VAL A 458 13.01 -23.00 18.53
CA VAL A 458 12.74 -22.10 19.69
C VAL A 458 12.49 -20.66 19.24
N VAL A 459 13.32 -20.11 18.35
CA VAL A 459 13.15 -18.77 17.76
C VAL A 459 11.80 -18.64 17.05
N MET A 460 11.36 -19.67 16.34
CA MET A 460 10.07 -19.68 15.66
C MET A 460 8.87 -19.94 16.59
N ALA A 461 9.07 -20.58 17.74
CA ALA A 461 8.02 -20.77 18.76
C ALA A 461 7.59 -19.43 19.38
N ASP A 462 8.54 -18.54 19.71
CA ASP A 462 8.24 -17.19 20.21
C ASP A 462 7.48 -16.35 19.17
N VAL A 463 7.83 -16.48 17.88
CA VAL A 463 7.11 -15.86 16.77
C VAL A 463 5.70 -16.43 16.63
N ALA A 464 5.52 -17.75 16.66
CA ALA A 464 4.21 -18.40 16.53
C ALA A 464 3.26 -17.93 17.64
N LYS A 465 3.76 -17.91 18.89
CA LYS A 465 3.05 -17.38 20.06
C LYS A 465 2.66 -15.90 19.91
N ALA A 466 3.55 -15.08 19.35
CA ALA A 466 3.23 -13.68 19.06
C ALA A 466 2.14 -13.53 17.99
N LEU A 467 2.18 -14.33 16.91
CA LEU A 467 1.16 -14.32 15.84
C LEU A 467 -0.21 -14.81 16.32
N VAL A 468 -0.26 -15.78 17.24
CA VAL A 468 -1.50 -16.18 17.94
C VAL A 468 -2.03 -15.05 18.83
N GLY A 469 -1.14 -14.31 19.51
CA GLY A 469 -1.50 -13.10 20.27
C GLY A 469 -2.10 -12.00 19.39
N LEU A 470 -1.49 -11.73 18.23
CA LEU A 470 -2.00 -10.80 17.22
C LEU A 470 -3.40 -11.22 16.75
N ASP A 471 -3.61 -12.49 16.43
CA ASP A 471 -4.92 -13.01 16.02
C ASP A 471 -6.00 -12.88 17.11
N ALA A 472 -5.64 -13.14 18.36
CA ALA A 472 -6.53 -12.94 19.51
C ALA A 472 -6.90 -11.45 19.68
N ALA A 473 -5.93 -10.53 19.52
CA ALA A 473 -6.15 -9.09 19.57
C ALA A 473 -6.99 -8.56 18.38
N CYS A 474 -6.80 -9.12 17.18
CA CYS A 474 -7.68 -8.84 16.04
C CYS A 474 -9.11 -9.33 16.27
N THR A 475 -9.27 -10.50 16.90
CA THR A 475 -10.57 -11.08 17.22
C THR A 475 -11.31 -10.26 18.28
N SER A 476 -10.65 -9.87 19.36
CA SER A 476 -11.28 -9.06 20.43
C SER A 476 -11.64 -7.64 19.97
N LYS A 477 -10.82 -7.03 19.10
CA LYS A 477 -11.09 -5.72 18.48
C LYS A 477 -12.00 -5.80 17.24
N ASN A 478 -12.44 -6.99 16.81
CA ASN A 478 -13.24 -7.25 15.59
C ASN A 478 -12.61 -6.75 14.26
N ILE A 479 -11.28 -6.70 14.18
CA ILE A 479 -10.54 -6.16 13.04
C ILE A 479 -10.00 -7.31 12.16
N TRP A 480 -10.73 -7.62 11.09
CA TRP A 480 -10.47 -8.79 10.24
C TRP A 480 -9.38 -8.61 9.16
N ARG A 481 -9.02 -7.36 8.81
CA ARG A 481 -8.06 -7.10 7.71
C ARG A 481 -6.66 -7.71 7.96
N PRO A 482 -6.06 -7.62 9.17
CA PRO A 482 -4.80 -8.30 9.47
C PRO A 482 -4.98 -9.83 9.52
N GLN A 483 -6.13 -10.34 9.95
CA GLN A 483 -6.43 -11.78 9.92
C GLN A 483 -6.41 -12.34 8.49
N LYS A 484 -6.91 -11.56 7.51
CA LYS A 484 -6.76 -11.90 6.09
C LYS A 484 -5.28 -11.99 5.68
N LEU A 485 -4.49 -10.95 5.96
CA LEU A 485 -3.06 -10.91 5.59
C LEU A 485 -2.25 -12.03 6.27
N LEU A 486 -2.62 -12.41 7.50
CA LEU A 486 -2.03 -13.53 8.23
C LEU A 486 -2.41 -14.88 7.61
N ALA A 487 -3.68 -15.05 7.21
CA ALA A 487 -4.13 -16.24 6.47
C ALA A 487 -3.43 -16.38 5.10
N GLU A 488 -3.18 -15.27 4.40
CA GLU A 488 -2.42 -15.25 3.13
C GLU A 488 -0.95 -15.72 3.32
N CYS A 489 -0.43 -15.77 4.55
CA CYS A 489 0.88 -16.34 4.86
C CYS A 489 0.85 -17.86 5.11
N PHE A 490 -0.32 -18.49 5.34
CA PHE A 490 -0.42 -19.92 5.71
C PHE A 490 0.21 -20.90 4.68
N PRO A 491 0.12 -20.69 3.35
CA PRO A 491 0.81 -21.57 2.38
C PRO A 491 2.34 -21.58 2.53
N ALA A 492 2.93 -20.57 3.15
CA ALA A 492 4.37 -20.49 3.43
C ALA A 492 4.75 -20.99 4.85
N VAL A 493 3.81 -21.03 5.79
CA VAL A 493 4.03 -21.47 7.18
C VAL A 493 4.64 -22.89 7.25
N VAL A 494 4.23 -23.80 6.36
CA VAL A 494 4.77 -25.18 6.29
C VAL A 494 6.26 -25.28 5.92
N LYS A 495 6.92 -24.17 5.56
CA LYS A 495 8.36 -24.08 5.27
C LYS A 495 9.15 -23.34 6.35
N LEU A 496 8.46 -22.80 7.35
CA LEU A 496 9.01 -21.85 8.33
C LEU A 496 8.83 -22.30 9.80
N PHE A 497 7.80 -23.13 10.07
CA PHE A 497 7.46 -23.61 11.41
C PHE A 497 7.44 -25.15 11.42
N SER A 498 7.68 -25.75 12.59
CA SER A 498 7.63 -27.21 12.74
C SER A 498 6.18 -27.75 12.70
N GLN A 499 6.00 -29.03 12.38
CA GLN A 499 4.66 -29.64 12.33
C GLN A 499 3.90 -29.56 13.66
N GLU A 500 4.61 -29.51 14.80
CA GLU A 500 4.02 -29.29 16.13
C GLU A 500 3.50 -27.84 16.26
N GLN A 501 4.32 -26.86 15.91
CA GLN A 501 3.94 -25.44 15.91
C GLN A 501 2.75 -25.17 14.98
N ILE A 502 2.68 -25.85 13.83
CA ILE A 502 1.56 -25.78 12.89
C ILE A 502 0.29 -26.35 13.51
N ALA A 503 0.36 -27.53 14.14
CA ALA A 503 -0.77 -28.17 14.79
C ALA A 503 -1.31 -27.38 16.00
N GLU A 504 -0.43 -26.77 16.81
CA GLU A 504 -0.81 -26.04 18.02
C GLU A 504 -1.26 -24.59 17.74
N SER A 505 -0.54 -23.85 16.89
CA SER A 505 -0.77 -22.41 16.70
C SER A 505 -1.65 -22.09 15.48
N PHE A 506 -1.39 -22.72 14.34
CA PHE A 506 -1.95 -22.29 13.05
C PHE A 506 -3.18 -23.10 12.60
N LEU A 507 -3.22 -24.40 12.88
CA LEU A 507 -4.35 -25.27 12.56
C LEU A 507 -5.66 -24.85 13.28
N PRO A 508 -5.67 -24.49 14.59
CA PRO A 508 -6.88 -24.00 15.25
C PRO A 508 -7.34 -22.65 14.68
N MET A 509 -6.38 -21.79 14.32
CA MET A 509 -6.63 -20.50 13.68
C MET A 509 -7.29 -20.68 12.31
N ALA A 510 -6.80 -21.58 11.47
CA ALA A 510 -7.38 -21.90 10.16
C ALA A 510 -8.82 -22.44 10.28
N PHE A 511 -9.09 -23.36 11.21
CA PHE A 511 -10.45 -23.82 11.49
C PHE A 511 -11.39 -22.68 11.93
N ARG A 512 -10.90 -21.74 12.75
CA ARG A 512 -11.68 -20.57 13.18
C ARG A 512 -11.92 -19.57 12.05
N PHE A 513 -10.91 -19.33 11.21
CA PHE A 513 -11.03 -18.49 10.02
C PHE A 513 -12.05 -19.01 9.01
N LEU A 514 -12.07 -20.33 8.76
CA LEU A 514 -13.06 -20.95 7.87
C LEU A 514 -14.50 -20.90 8.41
N SER A 515 -14.68 -20.95 9.74
CA SER A 515 -16.01 -21.10 10.37
C SER A 515 -16.65 -19.79 10.83
N SER A 516 -15.92 -18.92 11.54
CA SER A 516 -16.49 -17.77 12.24
C SER A 516 -15.89 -16.42 11.87
N ALA A 517 -14.76 -16.36 11.16
CA ALA A 517 -14.21 -15.09 10.69
C ALA A 517 -15.01 -14.49 9.52
N ALA A 518 -14.75 -13.20 9.27
CA ALA A 518 -15.32 -12.43 8.18
C ALA A 518 -15.04 -13.08 6.81
N ALA A 519 -15.98 -12.92 5.87
CA ALA A 519 -15.96 -13.64 4.59
C ALA A 519 -14.64 -13.49 3.82
N GLY A 520 -14.01 -12.31 3.84
CA GLY A 520 -12.74 -12.03 3.17
C GLY A 520 -11.51 -12.78 3.72
N VAL A 521 -11.58 -13.37 4.92
CA VAL A 521 -10.51 -14.19 5.51
C VAL A 521 -10.58 -15.64 5.03
N ARG A 522 -11.77 -16.11 4.59
CA ARG A 522 -12.03 -17.53 4.31
C ARG A 522 -11.27 -18.09 3.10
N PRO A 523 -11.11 -17.39 1.96
CA PRO A 523 -10.36 -17.92 0.82
C PRO A 523 -8.89 -18.26 1.15
N PRO A 524 -8.05 -17.35 1.69
CA PRO A 524 -6.67 -17.70 2.02
C PRO A 524 -6.57 -18.71 3.18
N ALA A 525 -7.53 -18.70 4.13
CA ALA A 525 -7.60 -19.74 5.15
C ALA A 525 -7.94 -21.14 4.58
N ALA A 526 -8.65 -21.20 3.44
CA ALA A 526 -8.94 -22.46 2.75
C ALA A 526 -7.71 -23.00 2.00
N GLU A 527 -6.94 -22.11 1.37
CA GLU A 527 -5.65 -22.45 0.77
C GLU A 527 -4.67 -22.97 1.84
N GLY A 528 -4.52 -22.23 2.95
CA GLY A 528 -3.72 -22.64 4.10
C GLY A 528 -4.13 -23.99 4.69
N MET A 529 -5.43 -24.24 4.87
CA MET A 529 -5.94 -25.53 5.35
C MET A 529 -5.62 -26.68 4.37
N ALA A 530 -5.75 -26.46 3.07
CA ALA A 530 -5.39 -27.47 2.07
C ALA A 530 -3.88 -27.79 2.11
N VAL A 531 -3.02 -26.79 2.30
CA VAL A 531 -1.57 -26.98 2.43
C VAL A 531 -1.21 -27.67 3.76
N PHE A 532 -1.84 -27.31 4.88
CA PHE A 532 -1.63 -27.98 6.18
C PHE A 532 -2.02 -29.47 6.11
N LEU A 533 -3.15 -29.81 5.47
CA LEU A 533 -3.60 -31.19 5.28
C LEU A 533 -2.77 -31.97 4.27
N ARG A 534 -2.07 -31.29 3.34
CA ARG A 534 -1.17 -31.93 2.36
C ARG A 534 0.22 -32.23 2.94
N CYS A 535 0.81 -31.31 3.70
CA CYS A 535 2.20 -31.45 4.17
C CYS A 535 2.56 -30.82 5.53
N GLY A 536 1.63 -30.12 6.20
CA GLY A 536 1.93 -29.35 7.42
C GLY A 536 1.78 -30.09 8.75
N LEU A 537 1.34 -31.35 8.77
CA LEU A 537 0.93 -32.08 9.97
C LEU A 537 1.47 -33.51 9.97
N ARG A 538 1.72 -34.06 11.17
CA ARG A 538 2.00 -35.50 11.36
C ARG A 538 0.73 -36.34 11.09
N GLU A 539 0.92 -37.55 10.56
CA GLU A 539 -0.13 -38.52 10.14
C GLU A 539 -1.37 -38.55 11.05
N ARG A 540 -1.21 -38.79 12.35
CA ARG A 540 -2.34 -38.81 13.30
C ARG A 540 -3.08 -37.48 13.40
N LEU A 541 -2.37 -36.35 13.46
CA LEU A 541 -2.98 -35.01 13.57
C LEU A 541 -3.60 -34.56 12.25
N GLN A 542 -3.03 -35.00 11.13
CA GLN A 542 -3.60 -34.87 9.78
C GLN A 542 -4.93 -35.64 9.68
N ALA A 543 -5.00 -36.88 10.20
CA ALA A 543 -6.22 -37.68 10.27
C ALA A 543 -7.31 -37.02 11.15
N GLU A 544 -6.97 -36.63 12.39
CA GLU A 544 -7.88 -35.94 13.31
C GLU A 544 -8.40 -34.62 12.72
N ALA A 545 -7.55 -33.87 12.00
CA ALA A 545 -7.93 -32.67 11.27
C ALA A 545 -8.84 -32.97 10.07
N TYR A 546 -8.62 -34.08 9.34
CA TYR A 546 -9.43 -34.45 8.19
C TYR A 546 -10.84 -34.89 8.60
N LEU A 547 -10.95 -35.75 9.61
CA LEU A 547 -12.23 -36.16 10.21
C LEU A 547 -13.04 -34.94 10.70
N LYS A 548 -12.37 -33.98 11.34
CA LYS A 548 -12.96 -32.71 11.76
C LYS A 548 -13.43 -31.86 10.56
N LEU A 549 -12.64 -31.75 9.50
CA LEU A 549 -13.03 -31.03 8.28
C LEU A 549 -14.27 -31.65 7.64
N ILE A 550 -14.35 -32.98 7.56
CA ILE A 550 -15.54 -33.68 7.04
C ILE A 550 -16.76 -33.42 7.91
N ARG A 551 -16.65 -33.69 9.22
CA ARG A 551 -17.77 -33.64 10.16
C ARG A 551 -18.33 -32.24 10.35
N ASP A 552 -17.45 -31.24 10.50
CA ASP A 552 -17.84 -29.88 10.89
C ASP A 552 -18.04 -28.96 9.68
N PHE A 553 -17.37 -29.23 8.54
CA PHE A 553 -17.46 -28.41 7.33
C PHE A 553 -18.15 -29.12 6.17
N ALA A 554 -17.64 -30.26 5.66
CA ALA A 554 -18.24 -30.92 4.49
C ALA A 554 -19.71 -31.34 4.75
N ARG A 555 -19.96 -32.01 5.89
CA ARG A 555 -21.29 -32.37 6.40
C ARG A 555 -21.82 -31.33 7.40
N GLY A 556 -21.28 -30.11 7.35
CA GLY A 556 -21.55 -29.02 8.28
C GLY A 556 -23.01 -28.56 8.29
N ARG A 557 -23.52 -28.18 9.48
CA ARG A 557 -24.94 -27.84 9.70
C ARG A 557 -25.45 -26.69 8.83
N THR A 558 -24.60 -25.71 8.53
CA THR A 558 -24.95 -24.54 7.72
C THR A 558 -24.34 -24.63 6.32
N PHE A 559 -25.05 -24.15 5.30
CA PHE A 559 -24.55 -24.12 3.93
C PHE A 559 -23.23 -23.33 3.79
N SER A 560 -23.03 -22.31 4.64
CA SER A 560 -21.79 -21.53 4.68
C SER A 560 -20.56 -22.35 5.10
N LEU A 561 -20.71 -23.36 5.96
CA LEU A 561 -19.60 -24.24 6.34
C LEU A 561 -19.29 -25.23 5.22
N ARG A 562 -20.32 -25.72 4.53
CA ARG A 562 -20.18 -26.61 3.37
C ARG A 562 -19.53 -25.89 2.19
N ILE A 563 -19.90 -24.64 1.90
CA ILE A 563 -19.19 -23.79 0.93
C ILE A 563 -17.72 -23.55 1.35
N ALA A 564 -17.43 -23.40 2.63
CA ALA A 564 -16.05 -23.26 3.10
C ALA A 564 -15.23 -24.54 2.84
N PHE A 565 -15.81 -25.73 3.06
CA PHE A 565 -15.20 -27.00 2.63
C PHE A 565 -14.96 -27.04 1.12
N VAL A 566 -15.92 -26.60 0.29
CA VAL A 566 -15.76 -26.59 -1.17
C VAL A 566 -14.57 -25.72 -1.62
N LYS A 567 -14.23 -24.66 -0.87
CA LYS A 567 -13.00 -23.86 -1.13
C LYS A 567 -11.71 -24.57 -0.68
N VAL A 568 -11.74 -25.33 0.42
CA VAL A 568 -10.59 -26.19 0.80
C VAL A 568 -10.40 -27.29 -0.26
N ALA A 569 -11.49 -27.96 -0.64
CA ALA A 569 -11.51 -29.00 -1.67
C ALA A 569 -10.99 -28.50 -3.02
N GLN A 570 -11.36 -27.28 -3.44
CA GLN A 570 -10.80 -26.64 -4.64
C GLN A 570 -9.27 -26.62 -4.59
N HIS A 571 -8.68 -26.07 -3.54
CA HIS A 571 -7.23 -25.97 -3.42
C HIS A 571 -6.53 -27.34 -3.23
N MET A 572 -7.20 -28.32 -2.61
CA MET A 572 -6.71 -29.70 -2.57
C MET A 572 -6.68 -30.33 -3.98
N ILE A 573 -7.72 -30.13 -4.80
CA ILE A 573 -7.77 -30.64 -6.19
C ILE A 573 -6.68 -29.97 -7.05
N GLU A 574 -6.47 -28.68 -6.88
CA GLU A 574 -5.45 -27.91 -7.60
C GLU A 574 -4.02 -28.35 -7.21
N ASN A 575 -3.75 -28.60 -5.93
CA ASN A 575 -2.38 -28.73 -5.40
C ASN A 575 -1.92 -30.15 -5.02
N SER A 576 -2.81 -31.10 -4.74
CA SER A 576 -2.43 -32.49 -4.39
C SER A 576 -2.38 -33.43 -5.60
N SER A 577 -1.83 -34.63 -5.43
CA SER A 577 -1.79 -35.69 -6.45
C SER A 577 -3.19 -36.24 -6.79
N SER A 578 -3.33 -36.81 -7.98
CA SER A 578 -4.56 -37.48 -8.44
C SER A 578 -5.02 -38.60 -7.51
N LYS A 579 -4.05 -39.29 -6.88
CA LYS A 579 -4.29 -40.34 -5.88
C LYS A 579 -4.93 -39.76 -4.62
N TYR A 580 -4.31 -38.75 -4.02
CA TYR A 580 -4.81 -38.07 -2.81
C TYR A 580 -6.19 -37.42 -3.05
N VAL A 581 -6.41 -36.83 -4.22
CA VAL A 581 -7.72 -36.24 -4.59
C VAL A 581 -8.81 -37.30 -4.69
N LYS A 582 -8.55 -38.44 -5.35
CA LYS A 582 -9.50 -39.56 -5.44
C LYS A 582 -9.79 -40.20 -4.08
N GLU A 583 -8.78 -40.32 -3.23
CA GLU A 583 -8.87 -40.98 -1.93
C GLU A 583 -9.64 -40.16 -0.87
N TRP A 584 -9.47 -38.83 -0.87
CA TRP A 584 -9.95 -37.98 0.22
C TRP A 584 -11.05 -37.00 -0.19
N VAL A 585 -10.98 -36.40 -1.39
CA VAL A 585 -11.82 -35.25 -1.77
C VAL A 585 -13.01 -35.64 -2.66
N PHE A 586 -12.79 -36.61 -3.56
CA PHE A 586 -13.68 -36.88 -4.70
C PHE A 586 -15.12 -37.21 -4.28
N ASP A 587 -15.29 -38.14 -3.33
CA ASP A 587 -16.63 -38.55 -2.86
C ASP A 587 -17.38 -37.42 -2.13
N LEU A 588 -16.67 -36.58 -1.38
CA LEU A 588 -17.25 -35.44 -0.66
C LEU A 588 -17.74 -34.35 -1.61
N CYS A 589 -17.01 -34.11 -2.72
CA CYS A 589 -17.50 -33.25 -3.78
C CYS A 589 -18.76 -33.84 -4.47
N LEU A 590 -18.78 -35.14 -4.75
CA LEU A 590 -19.97 -35.77 -5.33
C LEU A 590 -21.18 -35.80 -4.38
N GLU A 591 -20.97 -35.93 -3.06
CA GLU A 591 -22.02 -35.79 -2.04
C GLU A 591 -22.65 -34.38 -2.09
N LEU A 592 -21.82 -33.33 -2.19
CA LEU A 592 -22.26 -31.94 -2.19
C LEU A 592 -22.87 -31.45 -3.52
N LEU A 593 -22.75 -32.21 -4.61
CA LEU A 593 -23.52 -31.96 -5.84
C LEU A 593 -25.01 -32.29 -5.69
N TYR A 594 -25.40 -33.01 -4.63
CA TYR A 594 -26.79 -33.29 -4.28
C TYR A 594 -27.23 -32.57 -3.00
N ASP A 595 -26.50 -31.52 -2.58
CA ASP A 595 -26.86 -30.70 -1.43
C ASP A 595 -28.24 -30.06 -1.59
N PRO A 596 -29.10 -30.04 -0.54
CA PRO A 596 -30.42 -29.40 -0.63
C PRO A 596 -30.36 -27.89 -0.95
N VAL A 597 -29.27 -27.19 -0.67
CA VAL A 597 -29.11 -25.75 -0.88
C VAL A 597 -28.44 -25.46 -2.24
N PRO A 598 -29.12 -24.78 -3.18
CA PRO A 598 -28.59 -24.45 -4.51
C PRO A 598 -27.20 -23.78 -4.49
N ASN A 599 -26.99 -22.84 -3.55
CA ASN A 599 -25.73 -22.12 -3.40
C ASN A 599 -24.52 -23.03 -3.08
N VAL A 600 -24.74 -24.23 -2.55
CA VAL A 600 -23.67 -25.23 -2.37
C VAL A 600 -23.38 -25.91 -3.71
N ARG A 601 -24.42 -26.41 -4.40
CA ARG A 601 -24.30 -27.08 -5.71
C ARG A 601 -23.59 -26.18 -6.75
N ILE A 602 -23.96 -24.90 -6.81
CA ILE A 602 -23.32 -23.87 -7.64
C ILE A 602 -21.80 -23.77 -7.41
N GLN A 603 -21.32 -23.93 -6.18
CA GLN A 603 -19.89 -23.82 -5.86
C GLN A 603 -19.10 -25.09 -6.19
N VAL A 604 -19.74 -26.26 -6.24
CA VAL A 604 -19.08 -27.54 -6.54
C VAL A 604 -18.99 -27.81 -8.05
N ILE A 605 -20.01 -27.41 -8.82
CA ILE A 605 -20.05 -27.65 -10.29
C ILE A 605 -18.77 -27.19 -11.02
N PRO A 606 -18.17 -26.01 -10.73
CA PRO A 606 -16.90 -25.59 -11.34
C PRO A 606 -15.70 -26.52 -11.07
N LEU A 607 -15.76 -27.40 -10.07
CA LEU A 607 -14.70 -28.36 -9.75
C LEU A 607 -14.76 -29.63 -10.62
N LEU A 608 -15.90 -29.91 -11.26
CA LEU A 608 -16.12 -31.12 -12.07
C LEU A 608 -15.08 -31.34 -13.18
N PRO A 609 -14.61 -30.32 -13.95
CA PRO A 609 -13.55 -30.52 -14.94
C PRO A 609 -12.23 -30.96 -14.30
N SER A 610 -11.86 -30.36 -13.17
CA SER A 610 -10.62 -30.71 -12.45
C SER A 610 -10.71 -32.11 -11.81
N LEU A 611 -11.87 -32.49 -11.30
CA LEU A 611 -12.15 -33.87 -10.83
C LEU A 611 -12.11 -34.89 -11.98
N LYS A 612 -12.47 -34.52 -13.20
CA LYS A 612 -12.30 -35.37 -14.39
C LYS A 612 -10.83 -35.52 -14.80
N GLN A 613 -9.99 -34.52 -14.54
CA GLN A 613 -8.57 -34.54 -14.91
C GLN A 613 -7.73 -35.54 -14.09
N VAL A 614 -8.13 -35.85 -12.85
CA VAL A 614 -7.45 -36.84 -11.98
C VAL A 614 -7.79 -38.31 -12.33
N VAL A 615 -8.77 -38.54 -13.21
CA VAL A 615 -9.22 -39.86 -13.65
C VAL A 615 -8.24 -40.47 -14.66
N ARG A 616 -7.86 -41.73 -14.45
CA ARG A 616 -7.00 -42.57 -15.29
C ARG A 616 -7.74 -43.84 -15.72
N LEU A 617 -7.80 -44.11 -17.02
CA LEU A 617 -8.44 -45.32 -17.57
C LEU A 617 -7.39 -46.38 -17.95
N PRO A 618 -7.64 -47.69 -17.71
CA PRO A 618 -8.93 -48.27 -17.34
C PRO A 618 -9.25 -48.32 -15.84
N GLU A 619 -8.37 -47.80 -14.97
CA GLU A 619 -8.46 -48.00 -13.52
C GLU A 619 -9.64 -47.27 -12.85
N ASP A 620 -10.01 -46.08 -13.35
CA ASP A 620 -10.98 -45.16 -12.75
C ASP A 620 -12.32 -45.06 -13.51
N VAL A 621 -12.77 -46.14 -14.17
CA VAL A 621 -14.03 -46.14 -14.95
C VAL A 621 -15.23 -45.68 -14.10
N ASP A 622 -15.39 -46.22 -12.89
CA ASP A 622 -16.50 -45.90 -11.98
C ASP A 622 -16.53 -44.41 -11.60
N PHE A 623 -15.35 -43.81 -11.41
CA PHE A 623 -15.22 -42.38 -11.12
C PHE A 623 -15.63 -41.52 -12.32
N LEU A 624 -15.29 -41.94 -13.55
CA LEU A 624 -15.70 -41.26 -14.78
C LEU A 624 -17.21 -41.34 -14.99
N GLU A 625 -17.82 -42.51 -14.79
CA GLU A 625 -19.28 -42.68 -14.91
C GLU A 625 -20.03 -41.80 -13.90
N ARG A 626 -19.60 -41.82 -12.63
CA ARG A 626 -20.19 -40.97 -11.58
C ARG A 626 -20.10 -39.48 -11.89
N LEU A 627 -18.98 -39.00 -12.47
CA LEU A 627 -18.84 -37.61 -12.92
C LEU A 627 -19.76 -37.27 -14.10
N ASN A 628 -19.84 -38.16 -15.10
CA ASN A 628 -20.72 -37.98 -16.26
C ASN A 628 -22.20 -37.90 -15.85
N ASN A 629 -22.63 -38.78 -14.93
CA ASN A 629 -23.97 -38.76 -14.36
C ASN A 629 -24.22 -37.48 -13.54
N ALA A 630 -23.25 -37.03 -12.75
CA ALA A 630 -23.36 -35.82 -11.95
C ALA A 630 -23.47 -34.52 -12.77
N ILE A 631 -22.65 -34.33 -13.82
CA ILE A 631 -22.80 -33.15 -14.71
C ILE A 631 -24.12 -33.21 -15.49
N SER A 632 -24.56 -34.40 -15.91
CA SER A 632 -25.84 -34.58 -16.61
C SER A 632 -27.00 -34.09 -15.71
N ASN A 633 -27.09 -34.63 -14.50
CA ASN A 633 -28.09 -34.23 -13.49
C ASN A 633 -28.04 -32.73 -13.17
N ALA A 634 -26.85 -32.14 -13.06
CA ALA A 634 -26.71 -30.70 -12.81
C ALA A 634 -27.24 -29.83 -13.96
N THR A 635 -27.10 -30.27 -15.23
CA THR A 635 -27.65 -29.53 -16.39
C THR A 635 -29.18 -29.58 -16.51
N THR A 636 -29.82 -30.43 -15.69
CA THR A 636 -31.27 -30.58 -15.53
C THR A 636 -31.73 -30.36 -14.08
N ASP A 637 -30.93 -29.64 -13.26
CA ASP A 637 -31.30 -29.30 -11.88
C ASP A 637 -32.61 -28.47 -11.84
N ASN A 638 -33.39 -28.67 -10.77
CA ASN A 638 -34.64 -27.94 -10.53
C ASN A 638 -34.41 -26.44 -10.27
N ASP A 639 -33.22 -26.06 -9.78
CA ASP A 639 -32.83 -24.67 -9.58
C ASP A 639 -32.23 -24.08 -10.86
N ARG A 640 -32.80 -22.95 -11.30
CA ARG A 640 -32.44 -22.26 -12.54
C ARG A 640 -30.96 -21.86 -12.58
N ASP A 641 -30.39 -21.44 -11.46
CA ASP A 641 -29.06 -20.84 -11.40
C ASP A 641 -27.98 -21.92 -11.26
N VAL A 642 -28.27 -23.00 -10.53
CA VAL A 642 -27.50 -24.26 -10.58
C VAL A 642 -27.45 -24.78 -12.02
N CYS A 643 -28.62 -24.87 -12.67
CA CYS A 643 -28.77 -25.36 -14.03
C CYS A 643 -28.01 -24.51 -15.06
N ALA A 644 -28.01 -23.18 -14.90
CA ALA A 644 -27.26 -22.25 -15.73
C ALA A 644 -25.73 -22.44 -15.60
N VAL A 645 -25.22 -22.57 -14.37
CA VAL A 645 -23.79 -22.81 -14.09
C VAL A 645 -23.36 -24.18 -14.59
N ALA A 646 -24.19 -25.22 -14.44
CA ALA A 646 -23.92 -26.53 -15.03
C ALA A 646 -23.79 -26.47 -16.55
N ARG A 647 -24.67 -25.73 -17.23
CA ARG A 647 -24.64 -25.59 -18.69
C ARG A 647 -23.41 -24.84 -19.21
N SER A 648 -22.94 -23.81 -18.50
CA SER A 648 -21.71 -23.09 -18.90
C SER A 648 -20.43 -23.90 -18.66
N ILE A 649 -20.42 -24.79 -17.66
CA ILE A 649 -19.28 -25.68 -17.37
C ILE A 649 -19.29 -26.97 -18.23
N ASN A 650 -20.45 -27.45 -18.69
CA ASN A 650 -20.61 -28.72 -19.41
C ASN A 650 -19.67 -28.88 -20.61
N ASP A 651 -19.51 -27.84 -21.43
CA ASP A 651 -18.63 -27.89 -22.61
C ASP A 651 -17.15 -28.00 -22.24
N THR A 652 -16.72 -27.32 -21.18
CA THR A 652 -15.38 -27.45 -20.60
C THR A 652 -15.16 -28.85 -20.02
N PHE A 653 -16.15 -29.37 -19.28
CA PHE A 653 -16.11 -30.73 -18.73
C PHE A 653 -16.01 -31.80 -19.83
N LYS A 654 -16.79 -31.68 -20.91
CA LYS A 654 -16.74 -32.59 -22.07
C LYS A 654 -15.35 -32.59 -22.72
N ARG A 655 -14.80 -31.40 -22.99
CA ARG A 655 -13.51 -31.20 -23.68
C ARG A 655 -12.29 -31.54 -22.82
N MET A 656 -12.41 -31.55 -21.49
CA MET A 656 -11.32 -31.93 -20.60
C MET A 656 -10.91 -33.40 -20.85
N PRO A 657 -9.64 -33.70 -21.17
CA PRO A 657 -9.18 -35.04 -21.45
C PRO A 657 -9.15 -35.91 -20.17
N VAL A 658 -9.36 -37.21 -20.35
CA VAL A 658 -9.14 -38.24 -19.31
C VAL A 658 -7.76 -38.85 -19.54
N ARG A 659 -7.05 -39.25 -18.48
CA ARG A 659 -5.72 -39.87 -18.60
C ARG A 659 -5.86 -41.32 -19.08
N MET A 660 -4.94 -41.77 -19.92
CA MET A 660 -4.89 -43.16 -20.41
C MET A 660 -3.70 -43.89 -19.78
N GLY A 661 -3.91 -45.15 -19.40
CA GLY A 661 -2.88 -46.06 -18.93
C GLY A 661 -1.85 -46.37 -20.02
N VAL A 662 -0.67 -46.83 -19.58
CA VAL A 662 0.55 -46.95 -20.43
C VAL A 662 0.35 -47.88 -21.64
N GLY A 663 -0.59 -48.84 -21.55
CA GLY A 663 -0.93 -49.77 -22.64
C GLY A 663 -1.86 -49.21 -23.75
N SER A 664 -2.25 -47.93 -23.71
CA SER A 664 -3.28 -47.38 -24.63
C SER A 664 -2.82 -46.15 -25.44
N GLN A 665 -1.52 -46.03 -25.74
CA GLN A 665 -1.05 -45.05 -26.72
C GLN A 665 -1.28 -45.53 -28.16
N ILE A 666 -2.52 -45.40 -28.65
CA ILE A 666 -2.79 -45.40 -30.09
C ILE A 666 -2.15 -44.12 -30.69
N VAL A 667 -1.41 -44.27 -31.79
CA VAL A 667 -0.67 -43.18 -32.44
C VAL A 667 -1.65 -42.18 -33.09
N GLY A 668 -2.11 -41.20 -32.31
CA GLY A 668 -2.96 -40.10 -32.77
C GLY A 668 -2.13 -38.94 -33.34
N SER A 669 -2.15 -38.77 -34.66
CA SER A 669 -1.45 -37.70 -35.36
C SER A 669 -2.07 -36.31 -35.11
N ASN A 670 -1.74 -35.65 -33.99
CA ASN A 670 -1.72 -34.18 -33.87
C ASN A 670 -1.18 -33.67 -32.51
N GLY A 671 0.11 -33.25 -32.47
CA GLY A 671 0.65 -32.15 -31.65
C GLY A 671 0.59 -32.14 -30.10
N ALA A 672 -0.33 -32.86 -29.44
CA ALA A 672 -0.69 -32.61 -28.03
C ALA A 672 0.24 -33.22 -26.96
N LEU A 673 1.27 -33.97 -27.37
CA LEU A 673 2.11 -34.80 -26.49
C LEU A 673 2.76 -34.05 -25.31
N GLY A 674 3.10 -32.76 -25.49
CA GLY A 674 3.75 -31.97 -24.45
C GLY A 674 2.88 -31.70 -23.20
N GLY A 675 1.55 -31.67 -23.35
CA GLY A 675 0.63 -31.38 -22.23
C GLY A 675 0.41 -32.56 -21.29
N ALA A 676 0.34 -33.77 -21.83
CA ALA A 676 0.13 -34.98 -21.03
C ALA A 676 1.36 -35.32 -20.18
N ALA A 677 2.55 -35.33 -20.80
CA ALA A 677 3.81 -35.66 -20.12
C ALA A 677 4.16 -34.65 -18.99
N THR A 678 3.84 -33.37 -19.19
CA THR A 678 4.05 -32.35 -18.14
C THR A 678 3.04 -32.45 -17.00
N TYR A 679 1.80 -32.89 -17.26
CA TYR A 679 0.86 -33.23 -16.18
C TYR A 679 1.34 -34.44 -15.38
N GLU A 680 1.70 -35.55 -16.03
CA GLU A 680 2.11 -36.79 -15.33
C GLU A 680 3.37 -36.59 -14.47
N ALA A 681 4.36 -35.82 -14.96
CA ALA A 681 5.54 -35.47 -14.18
C ALA A 681 5.19 -34.61 -12.94
N ASN A 682 4.23 -33.68 -13.07
CA ASN A 682 3.79 -32.83 -11.98
C ASN A 682 2.95 -33.60 -10.94
N ASP A 683 2.08 -34.51 -11.41
CA ASP A 683 1.27 -35.41 -10.59
C ASP A 683 2.14 -36.38 -9.78
N LYS A 684 3.18 -36.95 -10.41
CA LYS A 684 4.16 -37.81 -9.73
C LYS A 684 4.99 -37.04 -8.70
N ARG A 685 5.48 -35.84 -9.03
CA ARG A 685 6.15 -34.94 -8.06
C ARG A 685 5.25 -34.64 -6.87
N LYS A 686 3.95 -34.43 -7.10
CA LYS A 686 2.98 -34.17 -6.01
C LYS A 686 2.83 -35.38 -5.08
N GLU A 687 2.74 -36.59 -5.65
CA GLU A 687 2.68 -37.84 -4.88
C GLU A 687 3.98 -38.08 -4.09
N GLU A 688 5.15 -37.78 -4.66
CA GLU A 688 6.45 -37.86 -3.99
C GLU A 688 6.57 -36.87 -2.82
N GLU A 689 6.09 -35.63 -2.98
CA GLU A 689 6.00 -34.64 -1.89
C GLU A 689 5.06 -35.08 -0.76
N GLU A 690 3.91 -35.67 -1.11
CA GLU A 690 2.95 -36.21 -0.14
C GLU A 690 3.56 -37.41 0.62
N LEU A 691 4.27 -38.30 -0.08
CA LEU A 691 4.98 -39.45 0.49
C LEU A 691 6.06 -39.05 1.52
N VAL A 692 6.71 -37.90 1.33
CA VAL A 692 7.74 -37.38 2.25
C VAL A 692 7.14 -36.75 3.50
N CYS A 693 5.89 -36.27 3.46
CA CYS A 693 5.29 -35.54 4.57
C CYS A 693 4.40 -36.40 5.48
N ALA A 694 3.68 -37.38 4.92
CA ALA A 694 2.87 -38.33 5.68
C ALA A 694 2.44 -39.53 4.80
N THR A 695 2.79 -40.76 5.20
CA THR A 695 2.23 -41.98 4.62
C THR A 695 1.49 -42.75 5.69
N PHE A 696 0.18 -42.48 5.78
CA PHE A 696 -0.74 -43.22 6.67
C PHE A 696 -0.39 -44.71 6.73
N PRO A 697 -0.18 -45.28 7.93
CA PRO A 697 -0.20 -46.72 8.10
C PRO A 697 -1.48 -47.27 7.44
N PRO A 698 -1.41 -48.32 6.59
CA PRO A 698 -2.57 -48.78 5.83
C PRO A 698 -3.81 -49.15 6.66
N GLU A 699 -3.65 -49.36 7.97
CA GLU A 699 -4.77 -49.61 8.90
C GLU A 699 -5.45 -48.31 9.37
N GLU A 700 -4.72 -47.25 9.71
CA GLU A 700 -5.33 -45.96 10.10
C GLU A 700 -6.14 -45.37 8.94
N GLY A 701 -5.61 -45.45 7.72
CA GLY A 701 -6.33 -45.05 6.51
C GLY A 701 -7.64 -45.84 6.26
N LYS A 702 -7.75 -47.08 6.75
CA LYS A 702 -9.00 -47.86 6.73
C LYS A 702 -9.93 -47.46 7.86
N GLU A 703 -9.41 -47.23 9.07
CA GLU A 703 -10.20 -46.83 10.24
C GLU A 703 -10.87 -45.46 10.02
N ILE A 704 -10.12 -44.48 9.51
CA ILE A 704 -10.63 -43.16 9.11
C ILE A 704 -11.74 -43.31 8.05
N LYS A 705 -11.53 -44.16 7.02
CA LYS A 705 -12.56 -44.43 6.00
C LYS A 705 -13.78 -45.14 6.58
N ALA A 706 -13.58 -46.07 7.52
CA ALA A 706 -14.68 -46.73 8.22
C ALA A 706 -15.48 -45.74 9.08
N GLU A 707 -14.84 -44.76 9.74
CA GLU A 707 -15.53 -43.70 10.46
C GLU A 707 -16.28 -42.76 9.50
N ILE A 708 -15.67 -42.37 8.37
CA ILE A 708 -16.32 -41.56 7.32
C ILE A 708 -17.56 -42.26 6.75
N MET A 709 -17.48 -43.58 6.53
CA MET A 709 -18.60 -44.41 6.10
C MET A 709 -19.67 -44.54 7.20
N GLN A 710 -19.29 -44.82 8.45
CA GLN A 710 -20.23 -44.89 9.59
C GLN A 710 -20.94 -43.56 9.83
N MET A 711 -20.24 -42.42 9.74
CA MET A 711 -20.83 -41.08 9.76
C MET A 711 -21.81 -40.83 8.60
N GLY A 712 -21.63 -41.52 7.47
CA GLY A 712 -22.58 -41.49 6.34
C GLY A 712 -23.86 -42.31 6.59
N VAL A 713 -23.82 -43.35 7.43
CA VAL A 713 -24.99 -44.21 7.70
C VAL A 713 -25.87 -43.65 8.83
N ARG A 714 -26.45 -42.47 8.58
CA ARG A 714 -27.70 -42.04 9.22
C ARG A 714 -28.88 -42.11 8.25
N LYS A 715 -29.11 -43.31 7.70
CA LYS A 715 -30.38 -43.65 7.05
C LYS A 715 -31.52 -43.40 8.04
N LYS A 716 -32.36 -42.40 7.78
CA LYS A 716 -33.69 -42.32 8.39
C LYS A 716 -34.55 -43.47 7.83
N VAL A 717 -34.47 -44.63 8.47
CA VAL A 717 -35.50 -45.66 8.33
C VAL A 717 -36.73 -45.14 9.06
N ALA A 718 -37.63 -44.48 8.32
CA ALA A 718 -38.99 -44.28 8.77
C ALA A 718 -39.71 -45.63 8.61
N THR A 719 -40.04 -46.28 9.71
CA THR A 719 -40.80 -47.53 9.70
C THR A 719 -42.16 -47.28 9.07
N ILE A 720 -42.47 -47.98 7.99
CA ILE A 720 -43.82 -48.01 7.43
C ILE A 720 -44.54 -49.16 8.11
N ASP A 721 -45.35 -48.86 9.12
CA ASP A 721 -46.18 -49.86 9.78
C ASP A 721 -47.25 -50.38 8.81
N SER A 722 -47.32 -51.70 8.69
CA SER A 722 -48.33 -52.40 7.90
C SER A 722 -49.54 -52.76 8.76
N LEU A 723 -50.69 -52.16 8.51
CA LEU A 723 -51.99 -52.73 8.89
C LEU A 723 -53.04 -52.48 7.82
N SER A 724 -53.81 -53.51 7.50
CA SER A 724 -54.70 -53.56 6.34
C SER A 724 -56.18 -53.48 6.71
N ALA A 725 -56.94 -52.80 5.85
CA ALA A 725 -58.37 -52.98 5.59
C ALA A 725 -59.37 -52.89 6.76
N ALA A 726 -60.07 -51.75 6.82
CA ALA A 726 -61.50 -51.71 7.13
C ALA A 726 -62.23 -50.93 6.01
N ARG A 727 -63.45 -51.35 5.62
CA ARG A 727 -64.21 -50.76 4.50
C ARG A 727 -65.06 -49.57 4.95
N GLY A 728 -65.11 -48.51 4.14
CA GLY A 728 -66.03 -47.37 4.32
C GLY A 728 -66.29 -46.63 2.99
N THR A 729 -67.51 -46.70 2.50
CA THR A 729 -68.03 -46.01 1.30
C THR A 729 -68.09 -44.46 1.50
N THR A 730 -68.11 -43.58 0.49
CA THR A 730 -68.61 -43.72 -0.91
C THR A 730 -68.05 -42.64 -1.87
N LYS A 731 -68.03 -42.95 -3.18
CA LYS A 731 -68.08 -42.07 -4.39
C LYS A 731 -67.60 -40.61 -4.34
N ARG A 732 -66.69 -40.27 -5.28
CA ARG A 732 -66.67 -38.96 -5.97
C ARG A 732 -67.89 -38.80 -6.90
N THR A 733 -68.32 -37.56 -7.12
CA THR A 733 -69.03 -37.11 -8.34
C THR A 733 -68.28 -35.91 -8.95
N ASN A 734 -68.66 -35.50 -10.16
CA ASN A 734 -67.82 -34.69 -11.07
C ASN A 734 -68.44 -33.30 -11.36
N SER A 735 -67.73 -32.46 -12.17
CA SER A 735 -68.12 -31.10 -12.64
C SER A 735 -68.07 -29.98 -11.56
N GLY A 736 -67.95 -28.70 -11.91
CA GLY A 736 -67.70 -28.07 -13.23
C GLY A 736 -67.86 -26.54 -13.22
N THR A 737 -67.61 -25.90 -14.38
CA THR A 737 -67.95 -24.50 -14.77
C THR A 737 -67.46 -23.30 -13.93
N ASP A 738 -66.51 -22.56 -14.52
CA ASP A 738 -66.44 -21.11 -14.76
C ASP A 738 -67.33 -20.09 -13.99
N GLY A 739 -66.80 -18.87 -13.70
CA GLY A 739 -67.67 -17.68 -13.64
C GLY A 739 -67.26 -16.39 -12.86
N ILE A 740 -66.31 -15.60 -13.40
CA ILE A 740 -66.48 -14.14 -13.66
C ILE A 740 -66.85 -13.12 -12.52
N LYS A 741 -65.89 -12.20 -12.23
CA LYS A 741 -65.98 -10.74 -11.89
C LYS A 741 -66.67 -10.23 -10.58
N LEU A 742 -65.97 -9.53 -9.67
CA LEU A 742 -65.67 -8.05 -9.56
C LEU A 742 -66.83 -7.20 -8.93
N PRO A 743 -66.70 -5.88 -8.60
CA PRO A 743 -65.94 -5.34 -7.46
C PRO A 743 -66.67 -4.19 -6.68
N GLY A 744 -66.04 -3.65 -5.62
CA GLY A 744 -66.40 -2.34 -5.01
C GLY A 744 -66.16 -2.29 -3.48
N VAL A 745 -66.03 -1.16 -2.77
CA VAL A 745 -65.40 0.18 -2.94
C VAL A 745 -65.88 1.07 -1.77
N GLY A 746 -64.98 1.83 -1.14
CA GLY A 746 -65.29 2.89 -0.15
C GLY A 746 -65.36 2.44 1.32
N GLN A 747 -65.24 3.32 2.33
CA GLN A 747 -64.60 4.65 2.42
C GLN A 747 -64.57 5.08 3.92
N THR A 748 -63.94 6.23 4.24
CA THR A 748 -63.93 6.93 5.56
C THR A 748 -63.08 6.37 6.72
N GLY A 749 -62.65 7.28 7.62
CA GLY A 749 -62.04 7.05 8.94
C GLY A 749 -62.77 7.93 10.00
N PRO A 750 -62.13 8.50 11.06
CA PRO A 750 -60.69 8.52 11.40
C PRO A 750 -60.35 8.34 12.92
N ALA A 751 -59.08 8.60 13.27
CA ALA A 751 -58.58 9.21 14.53
C ALA A 751 -58.29 8.40 15.84
N SER A 752 -57.03 8.58 16.30
CA SER A 752 -56.59 8.94 17.68
C SER A 752 -56.08 7.89 18.72
N LEU A 753 -54.76 8.02 19.00
CA LEU A 753 -54.08 8.19 20.31
C LEU A 753 -53.82 7.04 21.34
N LEU A 754 -52.56 7.06 21.80
CA LEU A 754 -52.01 6.77 23.15
C LEU A 754 -51.97 5.33 23.73
N GLY A 755 -50.80 4.96 24.32
CA GLY A 755 -50.70 3.89 25.35
C GLY A 755 -49.42 3.03 25.34
N LYS A 756 -48.55 3.19 26.34
CA LYS A 756 -47.56 2.19 26.83
C LYS A 756 -48.15 1.55 28.13
N PRO A 757 -47.54 0.54 28.84
CA PRO A 757 -46.20 -0.04 28.74
C PRO A 757 -46.09 -1.58 28.92
N VAL A 758 -44.86 -2.07 29.11
CA VAL A 758 -44.45 -3.46 29.45
C VAL A 758 -44.43 -3.69 30.98
N PRO A 759 -44.77 -4.90 31.48
CA PRO A 759 -44.46 -5.37 32.84
C PRO A 759 -43.31 -6.39 32.92
N LEU A 760 -42.76 -6.61 34.12
CA LEU A 760 -41.54 -7.42 34.38
C LEU A 760 -41.77 -8.51 35.45
N GLY A 761 -41.36 -9.76 35.14
CA GLY A 761 -40.75 -10.75 36.06
C GLY A 761 -41.51 -11.35 37.26
N ALA A 762 -41.46 -12.68 37.40
CA ALA A 762 -41.42 -13.43 38.68
C ALA A 762 -41.05 -14.92 38.44
N ALA A 763 -40.63 -15.64 39.48
CA ALA A 763 -40.28 -17.07 39.44
C ALA A 763 -41.02 -17.86 40.55
N PRO A 764 -41.00 -19.21 40.50
CA PRO A 764 -41.01 -20.04 41.71
C PRO A 764 -39.87 -21.09 41.78
N LYS A 765 -39.85 -21.93 42.83
CA LYS A 765 -38.69 -22.74 43.29
C LYS A 765 -39.02 -24.23 43.51
N SER A 766 -37.97 -25.08 43.63
CA SER A 766 -37.89 -26.34 44.46
C SER A 766 -38.80 -27.55 44.08
N ALA A 767 -38.56 -28.83 44.43
CA ALA A 767 -37.46 -29.63 45.05
C ALA A 767 -37.84 -31.15 45.01
N SER A 768 -37.04 -32.19 45.36
CA SER A 768 -35.59 -32.51 45.21
C SER A 768 -35.27 -33.94 45.73
N SER A 769 -34.67 -34.84 44.94
CA SER A 769 -34.14 -36.19 45.36
C SER A 769 -33.28 -36.79 44.23
N GLY A 770 -32.23 -37.61 44.43
CA GLY A 770 -31.53 -38.05 45.66
C GLY A 770 -30.52 -39.20 45.40
N ASN A 771 -29.36 -39.17 46.08
CA ASN A 771 -28.25 -40.16 46.11
C ASN A 771 -27.42 -40.38 44.80
N GLY A 772 -26.07 -40.55 44.85
CA GLY A 772 -25.13 -40.33 45.96
C GLY A 772 -23.68 -40.84 45.73
N VAL A 773 -22.74 -40.36 46.58
CA VAL A 773 -21.33 -40.82 46.79
C VAL A 773 -20.32 -40.54 45.63
N GLY A 774 -19.10 -40.01 45.85
CA GLY A 774 -18.42 -39.57 47.09
C GLY A 774 -17.12 -38.74 46.84
N ILE A 775 -16.41 -38.36 47.92
CA ILE A 775 -15.19 -37.49 47.96
C ILE A 775 -14.12 -38.15 48.89
N PRO A 776 -12.81 -37.80 48.84
CA PRO A 776 -12.19 -36.57 49.43
C PRO A 776 -11.12 -35.91 48.52
N LEU A 777 -10.80 -34.60 48.55
CA LEU A 777 -10.35 -33.65 49.60
C LEU A 777 -8.88 -33.80 50.11
N THR A 778 -7.98 -32.98 49.52
CA THR A 778 -6.93 -32.08 50.11
C THR A 778 -6.11 -32.47 51.36
N PRO A 779 -4.81 -32.11 51.44
CA PRO A 779 -4.45 -30.89 52.20
C PRO A 779 -3.20 -30.06 51.74
N LEU A 780 -2.95 -28.99 52.52
CA LEU A 780 -1.92 -27.92 52.59
C LEU A 780 -0.43 -28.29 52.30
N GLY A 781 0.51 -27.34 52.12
CA GLY A 781 0.44 -25.85 52.14
C GLY A 781 1.79 -25.18 52.54
N THR A 782 1.76 -23.93 53.04
CA THR A 782 2.87 -23.11 53.65
C THR A 782 4.04 -22.68 52.73
N SER A 783 4.83 -21.61 52.93
CA SER A 783 4.81 -20.35 53.74
C SER A 783 6.04 -19.47 53.36
N ALA A 784 6.25 -18.19 53.75
CA ALA A 784 5.41 -17.03 54.11
C ALA A 784 6.33 -15.77 54.37
N MET A 785 5.75 -14.56 54.49
CA MET A 785 6.36 -13.27 54.97
C MET A 785 7.40 -12.57 54.06
N GLY A 786 7.56 -11.22 54.09
CA GLY A 786 6.71 -10.18 54.70
C GLY A 786 7.40 -8.80 54.92
N GLY A 787 6.61 -7.70 54.94
CA GLY A 787 7.00 -6.35 55.41
C GLY A 787 7.71 -5.42 54.39
N MET A 788 7.68 -4.08 54.53
CA MET A 788 6.84 -3.22 55.40
C MET A 788 6.77 -1.74 54.90
N TYR A 789 5.78 -1.00 55.42
CA TYR A 789 5.45 0.44 55.22
C TYR A 789 6.45 1.40 55.97
N PRO A 790 6.35 2.77 55.98
CA PRO A 790 5.19 3.64 55.64
C PRO A 790 5.46 4.98 54.92
N GLY A 791 4.39 5.74 54.64
CA GLY A 791 4.43 7.17 54.32
C GLY A 791 3.12 7.71 53.75
N GLY A 792 2.30 8.42 54.56
CA GLY A 792 1.02 8.98 54.10
C GLY A 792 0.48 10.10 54.99
N MET A 793 -0.36 10.96 54.42
CA MET A 793 -1.12 12.04 55.06
C MET A 793 -2.42 12.26 54.25
N ALA A 794 -3.46 12.85 54.86
CA ALA A 794 -4.81 12.83 54.29
C ALA A 794 -5.57 14.17 54.42
N ALA A 795 -6.55 14.31 53.51
CA ALA A 795 -7.78 15.12 53.61
C ALA A 795 -7.69 16.65 53.84
N ALA A 796 -8.20 17.39 52.84
CA ALA A 796 -8.95 18.64 53.06
C ALA A 796 -10.07 18.76 52.01
N ARG A 797 -11.19 19.42 52.37
CA ARG A 797 -12.29 19.74 51.44
C ARG A 797 -12.06 21.11 50.81
N GLY A 798 -12.41 21.27 49.53
CA GLY A 798 -12.50 22.55 48.82
C GLY A 798 -13.66 22.51 47.81
N MET A 799 -14.23 23.66 47.45
CA MET A 799 -15.47 23.73 46.64
C MET A 799 -15.24 24.12 45.17
N LEU A 800 -16.24 23.78 44.34
CA LEU A 800 -16.55 24.33 43.01
C LEU A 800 -16.63 25.89 43.07
N PRO A 801 -16.31 26.64 41.98
CA PRO A 801 -17.03 26.56 40.69
C PRO A 801 -16.18 26.62 39.39
N PRO A 802 -16.78 26.34 38.20
CA PRO A 802 -16.11 26.37 36.89
C PRO A 802 -16.39 27.64 36.06
N SER A 803 -15.45 28.07 35.20
CA SER A 803 -15.71 28.97 34.05
C SER A 803 -14.52 29.10 33.08
N SER A 804 -14.81 29.27 31.77
CA SER A 804 -14.09 30.06 30.73
C SER A 804 -12.57 29.89 30.46
N ALA A 805 -12.07 29.95 29.22
CA ALA A 805 -12.68 29.95 27.88
C ALA A 805 -11.58 29.78 26.78
N PRO A 806 -11.92 29.34 25.55
CA PRO A 806 -11.07 29.43 24.36
C PRO A 806 -11.29 30.75 23.56
N PRO A 807 -10.32 31.21 22.74
CA PRO A 807 -10.43 32.47 22.01
C PRO A 807 -11.21 32.36 20.67
N SER A 808 -12.31 33.09 20.61
CA SER A 808 -12.79 33.87 19.45
C SER A 808 -12.61 33.35 18.01
N SER A 809 -13.71 32.90 17.41
CA SER A 809 -14.18 33.52 16.17
C SER A 809 -15.70 33.62 16.17
N ARG A 810 -16.26 34.76 15.74
CA ARG A 810 -17.72 34.96 15.57
C ARG A 810 -17.95 35.90 14.39
N ARG A 811 -18.77 35.47 13.44
CA ARG A 811 -19.28 36.27 12.33
C ARG A 811 -20.79 36.32 12.50
N GLU A 812 -21.34 37.50 12.75
CA GLU A 812 -22.79 37.67 12.90
C GLU A 812 -23.44 38.05 11.57
N THR A 813 -24.66 37.56 11.37
CA THR A 813 -25.49 37.82 10.19
C THR A 813 -26.76 38.55 10.61
N LEU A 814 -27.04 39.68 9.98
CA LEU A 814 -28.36 40.31 9.97
C LEU A 814 -28.71 40.76 8.55
N SER A 815 -30.00 40.72 8.22
CA SER A 815 -30.51 40.69 6.86
C SER A 815 -31.52 41.79 6.58
N ALA A 816 -31.38 42.51 5.44
CA ALA A 816 -32.48 43.23 4.79
C ALA A 816 -32.18 43.53 3.31
N MET A 817 -33.25 43.63 2.51
CA MET A 817 -33.33 44.01 1.09
C MET A 817 -34.67 44.77 0.92
N PRO A 818 -35.03 45.37 -0.25
CA PRO A 818 -34.22 46.03 -1.31
C PRO A 818 -34.84 47.39 -1.76
N ALA A 819 -34.34 47.95 -2.88
CA ALA A 819 -35.14 48.42 -4.06
C ALA A 819 -34.89 49.86 -4.59
N SER A 820 -35.29 50.05 -5.86
CA SER A 820 -35.14 51.24 -6.75
C SER A 820 -33.68 51.60 -7.13
N ALA A 821 -33.27 51.83 -8.39
CA ALA A 821 -33.87 52.26 -9.67
C ALA A 821 -33.88 53.79 -9.90
N GLY A 822 -33.04 54.25 -10.84
CA GLY A 822 -32.90 55.64 -11.30
C GLY A 822 -32.09 55.71 -12.60
N ARG A 823 -32.31 56.73 -13.44
CA ARG A 823 -31.83 56.78 -14.85
C ARG A 823 -31.56 58.23 -15.28
N ALA A 824 -30.57 58.43 -16.16
CA ALA A 824 -30.34 59.67 -16.94
C ALA A 824 -29.83 60.90 -16.11
N VAL A 825 -29.29 62.00 -16.65
CA VAL A 825 -28.67 62.34 -17.97
C VAL A 825 -27.91 63.70 -17.84
N ALA A 826 -26.95 63.99 -18.75
CA ALA A 826 -26.35 65.33 -19.02
C ALA A 826 -25.47 65.98 -17.92
N ALA A 827 -24.67 67.03 -18.17
CA ALA A 827 -23.87 67.50 -19.33
C ALA A 827 -23.02 68.74 -18.91
N VAL A 828 -22.34 69.41 -19.86
CA VAL A 828 -21.58 70.70 -19.73
C VAL A 828 -20.23 70.52 -18.98
N ALA A 829 -19.04 70.50 -19.63
CA ALA A 829 -18.31 71.57 -20.35
C ALA A 829 -17.72 72.66 -19.41
N ALA A 830 -16.54 73.25 -19.62
CA ALA A 830 -15.46 73.09 -20.62
C ALA A 830 -14.07 73.19 -19.90
N SER A 831 -12.90 72.99 -20.50
CA SER A 831 -12.28 73.80 -21.57
C SER A 831 -11.04 73.10 -22.17
N ALA A 832 -10.58 73.57 -23.34
CA ALA A 832 -9.43 73.01 -24.05
C ALA A 832 -8.20 73.92 -24.04
N SER A 833 -7.02 73.33 -24.21
CA SER A 833 -5.87 73.92 -24.91
C SER A 833 -5.19 72.82 -25.74
N SER A 834 -4.46 73.18 -26.81
CA SER A 834 -4.19 72.23 -27.91
C SER A 834 -2.93 72.49 -28.74
N GLY A 835 -2.18 71.42 -29.02
CA GLY A 835 -1.15 71.28 -30.05
C GLY A 835 -0.56 69.86 -29.95
N LYS A 836 -0.54 68.96 -30.96
CA LYS A 836 -0.13 69.06 -32.37
C LYS A 836 1.31 69.60 -32.53
N GLY A 837 2.30 68.84 -33.02
CA GLY A 837 2.39 67.39 -33.31
C GLY A 837 3.30 67.05 -34.51
N ILE A 838 3.40 65.74 -34.83
CA ILE A 838 3.95 65.12 -36.06
C ILE A 838 5.49 64.84 -36.10
N LEU A 839 5.82 63.72 -36.75
CA LEU A 839 7.11 63.02 -37.01
C LEU A 839 7.92 63.69 -38.17
N PRO A 840 9.19 63.33 -38.55
CA PRO A 840 9.80 61.98 -38.57
C PRO A 840 11.35 61.86 -38.36
N ALA A 841 11.89 60.68 -38.65
CA ALA A 841 13.33 60.32 -38.77
C ALA A 841 13.85 60.50 -40.24
N PRO A 842 15.11 60.16 -40.67
CA PRO A 842 16.20 59.44 -39.98
C PRO A 842 17.68 59.92 -40.28
N SER A 843 18.67 59.10 -39.86
CA SER A 843 20.06 58.94 -40.39
C SER A 843 21.23 59.82 -39.88
N GLY A 844 22.46 59.25 -39.86
CA GLY A 844 23.75 59.99 -39.75
C GLY A 844 24.87 59.34 -38.87
N ARG A 845 26.12 59.23 -39.39
CA ARG A 845 27.36 58.88 -38.65
C ARG A 845 28.60 59.49 -39.38
N PRO A 846 29.53 60.19 -38.70
CA PRO A 846 30.85 59.67 -38.24
C PRO A 846 31.29 60.29 -36.87
N GLY A 847 32.50 60.17 -36.29
CA GLY A 847 33.73 59.37 -36.54
C GLY A 847 35.01 59.99 -35.93
N ALA A 848 36.19 59.38 -36.20
CA ALA A 848 37.58 59.82 -35.90
C ALA A 848 38.15 59.74 -34.45
N LEU A 849 39.49 59.70 -34.36
CA LEU A 849 40.43 59.38 -33.22
C LEU A 849 41.71 60.27 -33.38
N PRO A 850 42.95 60.04 -32.83
CA PRO A 850 43.54 59.08 -31.84
C PRO A 850 44.46 59.81 -30.78
N PRO A 851 45.58 59.28 -30.20
CA PRO A 851 46.15 57.92 -29.93
C PRO A 851 46.31 57.64 -28.39
N LEU A 852 47.12 56.77 -27.74
CA LEU A 852 48.20 55.76 -27.98
C LEU A 852 47.78 54.36 -27.36
N ASN A 853 48.47 53.20 -27.33
CA ASN A 853 49.89 52.70 -27.37
C ASN A 853 50.66 52.79 -26.01
N THR A 854 51.49 51.84 -25.51
CA THR A 854 52.13 50.59 -26.04
C THR A 854 52.11 49.37 -25.06
N ALA A 855 52.47 48.16 -25.53
CA ALA A 855 52.62 46.87 -24.79
C ALA A 855 54.13 46.38 -24.78
N PRO A 856 54.60 45.08 -24.71
CA PRO A 856 53.93 43.74 -24.62
C PRO A 856 54.61 42.58 -23.77
N SER A 857 53.91 41.42 -23.69
CA SER A 857 54.41 40.02 -23.43
C SER A 857 55.00 39.68 -22.02
N THR A 858 55.38 38.44 -21.59
CA THR A 858 55.73 37.14 -22.26
C THR A 858 55.51 35.89 -21.34
N ARG A 859 55.77 34.65 -21.83
CA ARG A 859 55.82 33.30 -21.15
C ARG A 859 57.30 32.78 -21.18
N PRO A 860 57.72 31.60 -20.63
CA PRO A 860 57.10 30.61 -19.71
C PRO A 860 58.04 30.13 -18.56
N ALA A 861 57.67 29.04 -17.82
CA ALA A 861 58.50 27.89 -17.39
C ALA A 861 58.30 27.37 -15.93
N ALA A 862 58.53 26.06 -15.77
CA ALA A 862 58.84 25.27 -14.56
C ALA A 862 60.06 24.36 -14.92
N PRO A 863 60.77 23.59 -14.05
CA PRO A 863 60.24 22.79 -12.91
C PRO A 863 61.19 22.57 -11.68
N ALA A 864 60.76 21.73 -10.72
CA ALA A 864 61.57 20.84 -9.84
C ALA A 864 62.55 21.47 -8.79
N ALA A 865 63.02 20.79 -7.73
CA ALA A 865 62.52 19.68 -6.87
C ALA A 865 63.51 19.44 -5.67
N ILE A 866 63.28 18.39 -4.86
CA ILE A 866 64.25 17.64 -4.01
C ILE A 866 64.54 18.13 -2.56
N ASN A 867 64.43 17.17 -1.61
CA ASN A 867 64.94 17.04 -0.21
C ASN A 867 64.84 18.24 0.78
N GLY A 868 64.43 18.08 2.04
CA GLY A 868 64.06 16.89 2.82
C GLY A 868 65.09 16.48 3.88
N LYS A 869 64.83 16.81 5.17
CA LYS A 869 65.25 16.07 6.40
C LYS A 869 64.63 16.69 7.66
N ALA A 870 64.54 15.88 8.72
CA ALA A 870 64.10 16.23 10.08
C ALA A 870 65.07 15.55 11.10
N PRO A 871 64.87 15.60 12.43
CA PRO A 871 64.10 16.52 13.29
C PRO A 871 65.09 17.36 14.16
N PRO A 872 64.83 17.82 15.42
CA PRO A 872 64.44 17.02 16.60
C PRO A 872 63.30 17.63 17.45
N ALA A 873 62.92 16.94 18.53
CA ALA A 873 61.96 17.42 19.53
C ALA A 873 62.64 17.65 20.90
N VAL A 874 62.13 18.61 21.69
CA VAL A 874 62.37 18.73 23.14
C VAL A 874 61.06 19.16 23.82
N SER A 875 60.78 18.58 24.99
CA SER A 875 59.60 18.84 25.83
C SER A 875 59.96 19.59 27.12
N VAL A 876 59.03 20.36 27.69
CA VAL A 876 59.07 20.81 29.10
C VAL A 876 57.67 20.70 29.72
N ASN A 877 57.59 20.32 31.00
CA ASN A 877 56.37 20.05 31.75
C ASN A 877 56.07 21.12 32.83
N SER A 878 54.78 21.32 33.13
CA SER A 878 54.22 21.47 34.49
C SER A 878 52.73 21.02 34.43
N SER A 879 52.17 20.15 35.29
CA SER A 879 52.21 19.98 36.76
C SER A 879 51.44 21.11 37.49
N SER A 880 50.59 20.89 38.51
CA SER A 880 50.15 19.69 39.28
C SER A 880 48.87 20.06 40.11
N THR A 881 48.11 19.25 40.90
CA THR A 881 48.25 17.88 41.46
C THR A 881 46.88 17.34 41.99
N PHE A 882 46.80 16.04 42.36
CA PHE A 882 45.87 15.36 43.33
C PHE A 882 44.34 15.28 43.06
N GLY A 883 43.64 14.15 43.32
CA GLY A 883 44.08 12.73 43.42
C GLY A 883 43.27 11.80 44.35
N LYS A 884 43.18 10.48 43.98
CA LYS A 884 42.97 9.25 44.81
C LYS A 884 41.63 9.12 45.61
N SER A 885 41.06 7.95 45.96
CA SER A 885 41.32 6.48 45.78
C SER A 885 39.94 5.78 45.73
N ALA A 886 39.65 4.66 45.03
CA ALA A 886 40.25 3.32 44.95
C ALA A 886 39.85 2.32 46.09
N VAL A 887 39.10 1.26 45.75
CA VAL A 887 38.94 -0.04 46.45
C VAL A 887 38.80 -1.15 45.39
N ALA A 888 39.19 -2.39 45.71
CA ALA A 888 39.37 -3.53 44.79
C ALA A 888 38.71 -4.85 45.32
N PRO A 889 38.76 -6.01 44.61
CA PRO A 889 37.72 -7.05 44.70
C PRO A 889 38.06 -8.37 45.46
N LEU A 890 37.00 -9.14 45.72
CA LEU A 890 36.94 -10.60 46.00
C LEU A 890 35.64 -11.12 45.32
N GLY A 891 35.40 -12.36 44.89
CA GLY A 891 36.07 -13.68 44.99
C GLY A 891 34.98 -14.77 45.17
N GLY A 892 35.04 -16.03 44.73
CA GLY A 892 35.99 -16.79 43.90
C GLY A 892 35.92 -18.30 44.19
N SER A 893 35.66 -19.18 43.21
CA SER A 893 35.77 -20.67 43.31
C SER A 893 35.51 -21.36 41.95
N SER A 894 35.93 -22.61 41.63
CA SER A 894 37.28 -23.22 41.59
C SER A 894 37.23 -24.77 41.39
N SER A 895 37.59 -25.27 40.19
CA SER A 895 38.18 -26.62 39.91
C SER A 895 38.53 -26.67 38.40
N ALA A 896 39.73 -26.95 37.86
CA ALA A 896 40.79 -27.95 38.13
C ALA A 896 40.40 -29.38 37.69
N TYR A 897 41.17 -30.19 36.93
CA TYR A 897 42.47 -30.07 36.18
C TYR A 897 42.33 -30.79 34.79
N THR A 898 43.29 -31.12 33.90
CA THR A 898 44.79 -31.11 33.74
C THR A 898 45.07 -31.14 32.20
N ARG A 899 46.01 -30.41 31.58
CA ARG A 899 47.50 -30.46 31.49
C ARG A 899 48.10 -31.54 30.52
N THR A 900 49.05 -31.08 29.68
CA THR A 900 50.02 -31.77 28.76
C THR A 900 49.54 -32.21 27.36
N GLY A 901 50.47 -32.14 26.37
CA GLY A 901 50.28 -32.66 24.99
C GLY A 901 50.93 -31.84 23.87
N ASN A 902 52.20 -32.10 23.53
CA ASN A 902 52.83 -31.60 22.29
C ASN A 902 52.54 -32.54 21.10
N SER A 903 52.36 -32.02 19.88
CA SER A 903 53.26 -32.27 18.72
C SER A 903 52.63 -31.89 17.37
N ASN A 904 53.50 -31.74 16.35
CA ASN A 904 53.14 -31.33 14.98
C ASN A 904 52.56 -32.48 14.15
N MET A 905 51.77 -32.17 13.11
CA MET A 905 52.25 -32.25 11.73
C MET A 905 51.39 -31.39 10.79
N ALA A 906 51.95 -31.01 9.64
CA ALA A 906 51.33 -30.13 8.66
C ALA A 906 50.60 -30.90 7.55
N LEU A 907 49.69 -30.21 6.85
CA LEU A 907 49.34 -30.53 5.46
C LEU A 907 49.09 -29.22 4.67
N SER A 908 49.17 -29.32 3.34
CA SER A 908 49.53 -28.20 2.46
C SER A 908 48.35 -27.50 1.76
N GLU A 909 48.66 -26.34 1.18
CA GLU A 909 47.76 -25.50 0.38
C GLU A 909 47.14 -26.22 -0.83
N SER A 910 45.93 -25.80 -1.21
CA SER A 910 45.59 -25.57 -2.63
C SER A 910 44.41 -24.60 -2.76
N ARG A 911 44.45 -23.70 -3.75
CA ARG A 911 43.41 -22.69 -4.01
C ARG A 911 42.41 -23.17 -5.07
N MET A 912 41.12 -22.87 -4.86
CA MET A 912 40.09 -22.95 -5.90
C MET A 912 39.85 -21.57 -6.54
N PRO A 913 39.84 -21.43 -7.89
CA PRO A 913 39.48 -20.21 -8.59
C PRO A 913 37.99 -20.13 -8.95
N VAL A 914 37.50 -18.91 -9.14
CA VAL A 914 36.11 -18.58 -9.53
C VAL A 914 36.00 -18.48 -11.06
N ALA A 915 34.87 -18.90 -11.65
CA ALA A 915 34.48 -18.53 -13.01
C ALA A 915 32.96 -18.36 -13.15
N SER A 916 32.54 -17.37 -13.94
CA SER A 916 31.13 -17.06 -14.27
C SER A 916 30.98 -16.89 -15.78
N SER A 917 29.77 -17.05 -16.33
CA SER A 917 29.41 -16.53 -17.67
C SER A 917 27.91 -16.61 -17.96
N SER A 918 27.44 -15.77 -18.88
CA SER A 918 26.07 -15.75 -19.44
C SER A 918 26.07 -16.13 -20.93
N PRO A 919 24.95 -16.62 -21.51
CA PRO A 919 24.97 -17.28 -22.82
C PRO A 919 24.58 -16.43 -24.04
N ARG A 920 25.40 -16.51 -25.10
CA ARG A 920 25.07 -16.37 -26.55
C ARG A 920 26.12 -17.19 -27.33
N GLY A 921 25.87 -17.91 -28.43
CA GLY A 921 24.62 -18.25 -29.12
C GLY A 921 24.74 -18.20 -30.65
N LEU A 922 25.02 -19.33 -31.33
CA LEU A 922 24.99 -19.61 -32.80
C LEU A 922 25.14 -21.16 -32.95
N VAL A 923 24.26 -21.96 -33.57
CA VAL A 923 23.84 -22.08 -34.99
C VAL A 923 24.87 -22.79 -35.91
N LYS A 924 24.72 -24.12 -36.10
CA LYS A 924 24.57 -24.77 -37.43
C LYS A 924 24.34 -26.31 -37.39
N ARG A 925 23.34 -26.74 -38.17
CA ARG A 925 23.20 -28.00 -38.94
C ARG A 925 24.11 -29.19 -38.57
N LYS A 926 23.47 -30.33 -38.27
CA LYS A 926 23.10 -31.27 -39.35
C LYS A 926 21.71 -31.84 -39.12
#